data_AF-A0A935ZBX5-F1
#
_entry.id   AF-A0A935ZBX5-F1
#
_cell.length_a   1.000
_cell.length_b   1.000
_cell.length_c   1.000
_cell.angle_alpha   90.00
_cell.angle_beta   90.00
_cell.angle_gamma   90.00
#
_symmetry.space_group_name_H-M   'P 1'
#
loop_
_entity.id
_entity.type
_entity.pdbx_description
1 polymer ?
#
loop_
_entity_poly.entity_id
_entity_poly.type
_entity_poly.pdbx_seq_one_letter_code
_entity_poly.pdbx_strand_id
1 'polypeptide(L)'
;MKRSAARVAEGLSPFVLIAAAVAGSLSLAFSRGGAADPPAEVPRADAGVEAGSRDGGASPSADLAVVRRFTEEMKTARIDAPLAHDLDGALAGYWRKLRPPFAKVPPDSARFVSSFSLRTSEKEDQLAVQTQSSGSGSGSGSWRPDVRLWNMNEGSFDQRESIVLPAPATARFPVVLPEGARVTFGAGLAARPRHTLTFRVAFVPTSGPAPRPCDVVVGADAARAFHDVTCDLSASAGQAGSVELSVKANEGSSEPSPRARPRGDGGAGDEAPPRLDVALFAEPMLLGRVPSAPYNVLWIVVDALRPDVIASLHDDARDERMLRAEAPPLEALLPKVPGLMPSLDGLAKEGTVFRSATSAASWTRPGTLAMLSGARSSELGIETKNWVLDGDAVGRFYASDPPLLPLGLRRRGYVVSAFVNNYFLVGYTPIGLDMAFGQVVDHRYRTRDTAEVTKSALAFLETRKDTRFFAFVNYNSPHDPYDPPDDMLARVPPAPEGPKDPLVRRYMAEGAKDDAAIGELLAALVRLGLKDRTLVVVTADHGETLSSAHVGKSNDGIPIRFHHSASNFEETTRVPIVLSLPGVVPAGKAVDARVRSTDIAPTVLDILGLEPHPKMSGASTLGLTKGQAEPEARVVVTEGRGTRSILFGPWHFVVHDAEASKDGGPGFAAHESLFDLAADPGERHDLAGSRADVVAEMRARLASALKNVAPAGSVAAPVKRRSSRTSTPGSRGPERRVRSAAASRSRRAR
;
A
#
# COMPACT_ATOMS: atom_id res chain seq x y z
N MET A 1 20.41 -28.73 44.16
CA MET A 1 21.54 -28.73 43.19
C MET A 1 22.08 -27.31 42.93
N LYS A 2 22.35 -26.52 43.97
CA LYS A 2 23.02 -25.22 43.89
C LYS A 2 24.38 -25.34 44.57
N ARG A 3 25.39 -25.89 43.87
CA ARG A 3 26.83 -25.82 44.27
C ARG A 3 27.84 -26.42 43.27
N SER A 4 27.47 -26.90 42.08
CA SER A 4 28.44 -27.49 41.13
C SER A 4 28.70 -26.71 39.83
N ALA A 5 28.12 -25.53 39.62
CA ALA A 5 28.31 -24.77 38.37
C ALA A 5 29.48 -23.75 38.40
N ALA A 6 30.13 -23.54 39.56
CA ALA A 6 31.11 -22.47 39.74
C ALA A 6 32.58 -22.87 39.51
N ARG A 7 32.86 -23.98 38.80
CA ARG A 7 34.26 -24.46 38.58
C ARG A 7 34.60 -24.83 37.13
N VAL A 8 33.89 -24.32 36.13
CA VAL A 8 34.23 -24.54 34.71
C VAL A 8 34.53 -23.22 33.96
N ALA A 9 34.51 -22.07 34.65
CA ALA A 9 34.68 -20.75 34.02
C ALA A 9 36.10 -20.15 34.11
N GLU A 10 37.10 -20.91 34.57
CA GLU A 10 38.50 -20.48 34.58
C GLU A 10 39.29 -21.32 33.56
N GLY A 11 39.35 -20.83 32.31
CA GLY A 11 40.17 -21.46 31.27
C GLY A 11 39.73 -21.26 29.82
N LEU A 12 38.57 -20.64 29.55
CA LEU A 12 38.09 -20.43 28.19
C LEU A 12 38.33 -18.99 27.72
N SER A 13 38.98 -18.85 26.56
CA SER A 13 39.22 -17.57 25.88
C SER A 13 37.89 -16.83 25.62
N PRO A 14 37.85 -15.48 25.68
CA PRO A 14 36.66 -14.69 25.41
C PRO A 14 36.01 -14.98 24.05
N PHE A 15 36.77 -15.49 23.06
CA PHE A 15 36.22 -15.96 21.78
C PHE A 15 35.32 -17.19 21.91
N VAL A 16 35.61 -18.11 22.83
CA VAL A 16 34.81 -19.33 23.04
C VAL A 16 33.53 -19.02 23.82
N LEU A 17 33.57 -18.04 24.74
CA LEU A 17 32.39 -17.53 25.44
C LEU A 17 31.45 -16.77 24.48
N ILE A 18 32.00 -16.00 23.54
CA ILE A 18 31.21 -15.32 22.50
C ILE A 18 30.63 -16.34 21.49
N ALA A 19 31.42 -17.33 21.06
CA ALA A 19 30.93 -18.38 20.16
C ALA A 19 29.83 -19.25 20.82
N ALA A 20 29.95 -19.56 22.11
CA ALA A 20 28.92 -20.29 22.86
C ALA A 20 27.67 -19.44 23.11
N ALA A 21 27.81 -18.13 23.31
CA ALA A 21 26.68 -17.20 23.40
C ALA A 21 25.96 -17.05 22.05
N VAL A 22 26.71 -16.93 20.94
CA VAL A 22 26.16 -16.87 19.57
C VAL A 22 25.49 -18.19 19.17
N ALA A 23 26.10 -19.34 19.49
CA ALA A 23 25.50 -20.66 19.25
C ALA A 23 24.28 -20.94 20.14
N GLY A 24 24.29 -20.44 21.38
CA GLY A 24 23.14 -20.47 22.30
C GLY A 24 21.98 -19.60 21.83
N SER A 25 22.27 -18.40 21.32
CA SER A 25 21.29 -17.50 20.72
C SER A 25 20.73 -18.02 19.39
N LEU A 26 21.56 -18.65 18.55
CA LEU A 26 21.12 -19.34 17.33
C LEU A 26 20.28 -20.58 17.64
N SER A 27 20.63 -21.38 18.67
CA SER A 27 19.84 -22.54 19.08
C SER A 27 18.52 -22.15 19.77
N LEU A 28 18.46 -21.02 20.49
CA LEU A 28 17.19 -20.47 21.00
C LEU A 28 16.34 -19.82 19.90
N ALA A 29 16.96 -19.22 18.87
CA ALA A 29 16.25 -18.74 17.68
C ALA A 29 15.67 -19.90 16.84
N PHE A 30 16.37 -21.04 16.77
CA PHE A 30 15.93 -22.23 16.04
C PHE A 30 14.96 -23.13 16.83
N SER A 31 14.97 -23.09 18.17
CA SER A 31 14.06 -23.89 19.01
C SER A 31 12.80 -23.16 19.47
N ARG A 32 12.73 -21.84 19.30
CA ARG A 32 11.51 -21.03 19.52
C ARG A 32 10.95 -20.38 18.25
N GLY A 33 11.64 -20.49 17.11
CA GLY A 33 11.07 -20.36 15.79
C GLY A 33 10.52 -21.71 15.35
N GLY A 34 9.21 -21.81 15.16
CA GLY A 34 8.52 -23.04 14.80
C GLY A 34 9.21 -23.77 13.65
N ALA A 35 9.43 -25.06 13.84
CA ALA A 35 9.89 -25.98 12.81
C ALA A 35 9.16 -25.68 11.50
N ALA A 36 9.94 -25.32 10.48
CA ALA A 36 9.60 -25.71 9.14
C ALA A 36 9.35 -27.22 9.19
N ASP A 37 8.18 -27.66 8.75
CA ASP A 37 8.02 -29.06 8.37
C ASP A 37 9.21 -29.41 7.45
N PRO A 38 9.79 -30.61 7.58
CA PRO A 38 10.81 -31.05 6.62
C PRO A 38 10.24 -30.87 5.21
N PRO A 39 11.06 -30.52 4.21
CA PRO A 39 10.57 -30.24 2.87
C PRO A 39 9.74 -31.44 2.42
N ALA A 40 8.43 -31.25 2.30
CA ALA A 40 7.64 -32.16 1.50
C ALA A 40 8.30 -32.12 0.12
N GLU A 41 8.73 -33.26 -0.39
CA GLU A 41 9.16 -33.36 -1.78
C GLU A 41 8.08 -32.69 -2.62
N VAL A 42 8.47 -31.61 -3.29
CA VAL A 42 7.65 -31.00 -4.34
C VAL A 42 7.35 -32.15 -5.30
N PRO A 43 6.07 -32.53 -5.51
CA PRO A 43 5.77 -33.48 -6.56
C PRO A 43 6.32 -32.88 -7.85
N ARG A 44 7.33 -33.53 -8.45
CA ARG A 44 7.71 -33.23 -9.81
C ARG A 44 6.44 -33.40 -10.62
N ALA A 45 6.01 -32.33 -11.29
CA ALA A 45 4.92 -32.40 -12.24
C ALA A 45 5.38 -33.32 -13.37
N ASP A 46 5.03 -34.60 -13.28
CA ASP A 46 5.03 -35.48 -14.43
C ASP A 46 4.04 -34.91 -15.43
N ALA A 47 4.56 -34.60 -16.61
CA ALA A 47 3.81 -34.13 -17.75
C ALA A 47 2.70 -35.13 -18.07
N GLY A 48 1.44 -34.69 -17.93
CA GLY A 48 0.29 -35.47 -18.38
C GLY A 48 -0.99 -35.17 -17.62
N VAL A 49 -1.63 -34.03 -17.89
CA VAL A 49 -3.08 -33.90 -17.69
C VAL A 49 -3.69 -33.21 -18.90
N GLU A 50 -4.65 -33.91 -19.49
CA GLU A 50 -5.34 -33.60 -20.73
C GLU A 50 -6.09 -32.27 -20.68
N ALA A 51 -6.02 -31.55 -21.80
CA ALA A 51 -6.76 -30.33 -22.06
C ALA A 51 -8.27 -30.61 -22.13
N GLY A 52 -9.00 -30.27 -21.07
CA GLY A 52 -10.45 -30.17 -21.07
C GLY A 52 -10.92 -28.90 -21.78
N SER A 53 -11.36 -29.07 -23.03
CA SER A 53 -12.22 -28.22 -23.87
C SER A 53 -12.18 -26.70 -23.63
N ARG A 54 -11.41 -26.01 -24.49
CA ARG A 54 -11.66 -24.62 -24.87
C ARG A 54 -12.85 -24.58 -25.83
N ASP A 55 -14.00 -24.11 -25.35
CA ASP A 55 -14.94 -23.35 -26.17
C ASP A 55 -14.62 -21.86 -25.89
N GLY A 56 -14.34 -20.97 -26.84
CA GLY A 56 -14.75 -20.95 -28.25
C GLY A 56 -15.53 -19.65 -28.48
N GLY A 57 -14.84 -18.51 -28.50
CA GLY A 57 -15.44 -17.20 -28.82
C GLY A 57 -14.87 -16.05 -28.00
N ALA A 58 -13.69 -15.54 -28.36
CA ALA A 58 -13.22 -14.24 -27.86
C ALA A 58 -14.08 -13.13 -28.50
N SER A 59 -15.22 -12.85 -27.88
CA SER A 59 -15.83 -11.51 -27.94
C SER A 59 -14.75 -10.50 -27.52
N PRO A 60 -14.67 -9.28 -28.11
CA PRO A 60 -13.82 -8.23 -27.54
C PRO A 60 -14.07 -8.18 -26.04
N SER A 61 -13.02 -8.32 -25.24
CA SER A 61 -13.12 -8.48 -23.78
C SER A 61 -13.88 -7.29 -23.22
N ALA A 62 -15.14 -7.48 -22.86
CA ALA A 62 -15.94 -6.42 -22.29
C ALA A 62 -15.37 -6.11 -20.90
N ASP A 63 -14.90 -4.87 -20.74
CA ASP A 63 -14.44 -4.35 -19.47
C ASP A 63 -15.56 -4.45 -18.41
N LEU A 64 -15.26 -5.10 -17.28
CA LEU A 64 -16.15 -5.16 -16.13
C LEU A 64 -15.74 -4.10 -15.11
N ALA A 65 -16.72 -3.36 -14.59
CA ALA A 65 -16.54 -2.50 -13.43
C ALA A 65 -17.11 -3.17 -12.18
N VAL A 66 -16.57 -2.82 -11.02
CA VAL A 66 -17.17 -3.19 -9.74
C VAL A 66 -18.40 -2.31 -9.52
N VAL A 67 -19.57 -2.91 -9.65
CA VAL A 67 -20.87 -2.24 -9.44
C VAL A 67 -21.19 -2.16 -7.95
N ARG A 68 -20.75 -3.16 -7.17
CA ARG A 68 -20.98 -3.19 -5.73
C ARG A 68 -19.92 -4.01 -5.01
N ARG A 69 -19.41 -3.49 -3.89
CA ARG A 69 -18.58 -4.21 -2.93
C ARG A 69 -19.45 -4.60 -1.76
N PHE A 70 -19.64 -5.90 -1.50
CA PHE A 70 -20.55 -6.33 -0.44
C PHE A 70 -20.07 -5.91 0.95
N THR A 71 -18.75 -5.76 1.15
CA THR A 71 -18.17 -5.24 2.40
C THR A 71 -18.59 -3.78 2.70
N GLU A 72 -18.91 -3.00 1.68
CA GLU A 72 -19.38 -1.61 1.83
C GLU A 72 -20.89 -1.51 2.06
N GLU A 73 -21.63 -2.56 1.70
CA GLU A 73 -23.09 -2.64 1.81
C GLU A 73 -23.58 -3.33 3.07
N MET A 74 -22.68 -3.77 3.95
CA MET A 74 -23.01 -4.51 5.19
C MET A 74 -24.06 -3.80 6.05
N LYS A 75 -24.08 -2.47 6.08
CA LYS A 75 -25.07 -1.66 6.81
C LYS A 75 -26.52 -1.88 6.34
N THR A 76 -26.69 -2.36 5.10
CA THR A 76 -27.99 -2.64 4.48
C THR A 76 -28.26 -4.14 4.34
N ALA A 77 -27.29 -4.98 4.71
CA ALA A 77 -27.40 -6.42 4.59
C ALA A 77 -28.31 -6.98 5.68
N ARG A 78 -29.13 -7.99 5.33
CA ARG A 78 -29.79 -8.85 6.31
C ARG A 78 -28.96 -10.11 6.50
N ILE A 79 -28.66 -10.46 7.74
CA ILE A 79 -27.87 -11.66 8.05
C ILE A 79 -28.67 -12.57 8.96
N ASP A 80 -28.90 -13.79 8.49
CA ASP A 80 -29.50 -14.85 9.27
C ASP A 80 -28.39 -15.81 9.71
N ALA A 81 -28.15 -15.89 11.03
CA ALA A 81 -27.18 -16.77 11.66
C ALA A 81 -27.76 -17.35 12.97
N PRO A 82 -27.82 -18.69 13.14
CA PRO A 82 -28.44 -19.31 14.31
C PRO A 82 -27.60 -19.22 15.60
N LEU A 83 -26.31 -18.84 15.50
CA LEU A 83 -25.32 -19.00 16.58
C LEU A 83 -24.53 -17.70 16.85
N ALA A 84 -25.18 -16.53 16.68
CA ALA A 84 -24.53 -15.22 16.79
C ALA A 84 -23.87 -14.96 18.16
N HIS A 85 -24.41 -15.52 19.26
CA HIS A 85 -23.88 -15.37 20.62
C HIS A 85 -22.56 -16.13 20.85
N ASP A 86 -22.29 -17.20 20.09
CA ASP A 86 -21.10 -18.04 20.25
C ASP A 86 -19.91 -17.59 19.38
N LEU A 87 -20.14 -16.59 18.52
CA LEU A 87 -19.12 -16.05 17.62
C LEU A 87 -17.98 -15.38 18.39
N ASP A 88 -18.29 -14.71 19.49
CA ASP A 88 -17.30 -14.04 20.33
C ASP A 88 -16.30 -15.05 20.91
N GLY A 89 -16.77 -16.23 21.34
CA GLY A 89 -15.93 -17.32 21.82
C GLY A 89 -15.11 -17.98 20.71
N ALA A 90 -15.70 -18.18 19.53
CA ALA A 90 -15.00 -18.74 18.36
C ALA A 90 -13.89 -17.81 17.84
N LEU A 91 -14.14 -16.50 17.91
CA LEU A 91 -13.20 -15.46 17.48
C LEU A 91 -12.25 -15.01 18.60
N ALA A 92 -12.47 -15.38 19.88
CA ALA A 92 -11.64 -14.98 21.02
C ALA A 92 -10.13 -15.25 20.85
N GLY A 93 -9.78 -16.39 20.24
CA GLY A 93 -8.39 -16.74 19.92
C GLY A 93 -7.76 -15.85 18.85
N TYR A 94 -8.60 -15.29 17.96
CA TYR A 94 -8.22 -14.27 17.00
C TYR A 94 -8.11 -12.93 17.71
N TRP A 95 -9.15 -12.49 18.45
CA TRP A 95 -9.25 -11.18 19.15
C TRP A 95 -8.01 -10.88 20.00
N ARG A 96 -7.40 -11.91 20.60
CA ARG A 96 -6.15 -11.82 21.35
C ARG A 96 -4.93 -11.26 20.59
N LYS A 97 -4.92 -11.37 19.26
CA LYS A 97 -3.78 -11.07 18.39
C LYS A 97 -3.88 -9.69 17.72
N LEU A 98 -5.01 -9.01 17.97
CA LEU A 98 -5.27 -7.65 17.58
C LEU A 98 -4.89 -6.67 18.65
N ARG A 99 -4.02 -5.72 18.33
CA ARG A 99 -3.90 -4.50 19.11
C ARG A 99 -3.98 -3.25 18.25
N PRO A 100 -4.56 -2.19 18.83
CA PRO A 100 -5.11 -1.03 18.11
C PRO A 100 -4.01 -0.17 17.47
N PRO A 101 -4.38 0.88 16.71
CA PRO A 101 -5.51 1.77 16.97
C PRO A 101 -6.69 1.63 16.02
N PHE A 102 -7.70 0.88 16.44
CA PHE A 102 -9.06 1.07 15.95
C PHE A 102 -9.73 2.11 16.83
N ALA A 103 -9.85 3.33 16.32
CA ALA A 103 -10.55 4.43 16.98
C ALA A 103 -12.08 4.33 16.79
N LYS A 104 -12.84 4.94 17.70
CA LYS A 104 -14.30 5.12 17.55
C LYS A 104 -14.56 6.22 16.51
N VAL A 105 -15.32 5.92 15.45
CA VAL A 105 -15.64 6.84 14.34
C VAL A 105 -17.11 7.35 14.46
N PRO A 106 -17.44 8.62 14.09
CA PRO A 106 -18.79 9.18 14.24
C PRO A 106 -19.89 8.47 13.41
N PRO A 107 -21.17 8.51 13.86
CA PRO A 107 -22.28 7.72 13.29
C PRO A 107 -22.59 7.96 11.80
N ASP A 108 -22.31 9.17 11.30
CA ASP A 108 -22.58 9.55 9.91
C ASP A 108 -21.51 9.06 8.93
N SER A 109 -20.41 8.51 9.45
CA SER A 109 -19.32 7.90 8.70
C SER A 109 -19.52 6.39 8.71
N ALA A 110 -20.44 5.87 7.91
CA ALA A 110 -20.55 4.43 7.73
C ALA A 110 -19.25 3.92 7.10
N ARG A 111 -18.29 3.39 7.88
CA ARG A 111 -17.31 2.35 7.52
C ARG A 111 -16.15 2.22 8.55
N PHE A 112 -15.56 1.01 8.60
CA PHE A 112 -14.14 0.68 8.91
C PHE A 112 -13.72 0.63 10.40
N VAL A 113 -12.84 -0.24 10.90
CA VAL A 113 -12.04 -1.41 10.47
C VAL A 113 -11.88 -2.27 11.74
N SER A 114 -11.83 -3.59 11.65
CA SER A 114 -11.20 -4.43 12.67
C SER A 114 -10.06 -5.18 11.98
N SER A 115 -8.78 -4.89 12.28
CA SER A 115 -7.71 -5.70 11.67
C SER A 115 -7.72 -7.12 12.26
N PHE A 116 -6.88 -8.05 11.81
CA PHE A 116 -6.42 -9.18 12.62
C PHE A 116 -4.92 -9.33 12.40
N SER A 117 -4.12 -9.00 13.42
CA SER A 117 -2.67 -9.29 13.39
C SER A 117 -2.40 -10.65 14.02
N LEU A 118 -1.29 -11.32 13.68
CA LEU A 118 -1.01 -12.72 13.97
C LEU A 118 0.51 -12.94 13.92
N ARG A 119 1.22 -12.75 15.05
CA ARG A 119 2.19 -13.74 15.56
C ARG A 119 2.65 -13.45 16.99
N THR A 120 3.16 -14.53 17.58
CA THR A 120 3.33 -14.86 19.00
C THR A 120 4.42 -14.07 19.72
N SER A 121 4.09 -13.33 20.78
CA SER A 121 5.01 -13.13 21.91
C SER A 121 4.25 -12.82 23.20
N GLU A 122 4.80 -13.34 24.30
CA GLU A 122 4.20 -13.41 25.62
C GLU A 122 4.21 -12.05 26.33
N LYS A 123 3.00 -11.51 26.58
CA LYS A 123 2.61 -10.39 27.49
C LYS A 123 2.28 -9.05 26.83
N GLU A 124 1.03 -8.61 27.05
CA GLU A 124 0.63 -7.36 27.74
C GLU A 124 -0.90 -7.21 27.66
N ASP A 125 -1.52 -6.14 28.21
CA ASP A 125 -2.95 -6.04 28.60
C ASP A 125 -3.86 -5.15 27.71
N GLN A 126 -5.21 -5.25 27.87
CA GLN A 126 -6.28 -5.11 26.84
C GLN A 126 -7.28 -3.93 26.99
N LEU A 127 -8.01 -3.60 25.90
CA LEU A 127 -9.31 -2.85 25.88
C LEU A 127 -10.25 -3.33 24.72
N ALA A 128 -11.57 -3.30 24.93
CA ALA A 128 -12.61 -4.03 24.16
C ALA A 128 -13.54 -3.17 23.27
N VAL A 129 -14.17 -3.81 22.27
CA VAL A 129 -15.30 -3.26 21.46
C VAL A 129 -16.59 -4.03 21.79
N GLN A 130 -17.70 -3.31 21.98
CA GLN A 130 -19.03 -3.89 22.20
C GLN A 130 -19.73 -4.19 20.88
N THR A 131 -20.23 -5.41 20.72
CA THR A 131 -21.32 -5.73 19.80
C THR A 131 -22.61 -5.19 20.41
N GLN A 132 -23.37 -4.35 19.70
CA GLN A 132 -24.73 -4.03 20.15
C GLN A 132 -25.61 -5.24 19.87
N SER A 133 -25.76 -6.13 20.86
CA SER A 133 -26.96 -6.97 20.90
C SER A 133 -28.13 -6.06 21.23
N SER A 134 -29.06 -5.88 20.29
CA SER A 134 -30.33 -5.26 20.61
C SER A 134 -31.07 -6.19 21.56
N GLY A 135 -31.05 -5.87 22.85
CA GLY A 135 -32.03 -6.20 23.89
C GLY A 135 -32.51 -7.65 23.98
N SER A 136 -32.25 -8.27 25.13
CA SER A 136 -32.91 -9.49 25.61
C SER A 136 -34.43 -9.45 25.40
N GLY A 137 -34.92 -10.21 24.42
CA GLY A 137 -36.33 -10.37 24.12
C GLY A 137 -36.49 -11.36 22.97
N SER A 138 -37.27 -12.40 23.19
CA SER A 138 -37.53 -13.55 22.31
C SER A 138 -37.60 -13.23 20.81
N GLY A 139 -36.82 -13.98 20.01
CA GLY A 139 -37.08 -14.28 18.60
C GLY A 139 -36.79 -13.15 17.60
N SER A 140 -35.86 -13.41 16.68
CA SER A 140 -35.57 -12.62 15.45
C SER A 140 -34.78 -11.30 15.57
N GLY A 141 -33.86 -11.18 16.53
CA GLY A 141 -32.90 -10.07 16.53
C GLY A 141 -31.96 -10.12 15.33
N SER A 142 -31.94 -9.08 14.48
CA SER A 142 -31.01 -8.97 13.36
C SER A 142 -29.58 -8.79 13.87
N TRP A 143 -28.69 -9.74 13.63
CA TRP A 143 -27.27 -9.52 13.84
C TRP A 143 -26.74 -8.56 12.75
N ARG A 144 -26.18 -7.43 13.17
CA ARG A 144 -25.48 -6.49 12.29
C ARG A 144 -23.98 -6.57 12.61
N PRO A 145 -23.15 -7.12 11.71
CA PRO A 145 -21.71 -7.09 11.91
C PRO A 145 -21.20 -5.68 11.68
N ASP A 146 -20.59 -5.11 12.71
CA ASP A 146 -19.77 -3.92 12.58
C ASP A 146 -18.33 -4.24 12.13
N VAL A 147 -18.04 -5.50 11.76
CA VAL A 147 -16.66 -6.00 11.65
C VAL A 147 -16.31 -6.32 10.20
N ARG A 148 -15.39 -5.54 9.63
CA ARG A 148 -14.55 -5.94 8.49
C ARG A 148 -13.35 -6.69 9.06
N LEU A 149 -13.02 -7.89 8.57
CA LEU A 149 -11.84 -8.62 9.03
C LEU A 149 -10.81 -8.75 7.90
N TRP A 150 -9.56 -8.46 8.22
CA TRP A 150 -8.41 -8.86 7.42
C TRP A 150 -7.96 -10.24 7.89
N ASN A 151 -8.11 -11.26 7.05
CA ASN A 151 -7.61 -12.59 7.42
C ASN A 151 -6.13 -12.70 7.11
N MET A 152 -5.31 -12.90 8.13
CA MET A 152 -3.93 -13.37 7.99
C MET A 152 -3.92 -14.86 8.28
N ASN A 153 -4.18 -15.67 7.25
CA ASN A 153 -4.13 -17.11 7.45
C ASN A 153 -2.71 -17.51 7.85
N GLU A 154 -2.54 -18.37 8.84
CA GLU A 154 -1.22 -18.65 9.40
C GLU A 154 -0.33 -19.34 8.34
N GLY A 155 0.67 -18.62 7.81
CA GLY A 155 1.52 -19.08 6.70
C GLY A 155 1.05 -18.64 5.30
N SER A 156 -0.06 -17.90 5.20
CA SER A 156 -0.53 -17.28 3.96
C SER A 156 -0.13 -15.82 3.91
N PHE A 157 0.53 -15.46 2.82
CA PHE A 157 0.97 -14.09 2.53
C PHE A 157 -0.17 -13.24 1.94
N ASP A 158 -1.31 -13.84 1.57
CA ASP A 158 -2.44 -13.19 0.91
C ASP A 158 -3.48 -12.69 1.94
N GLN A 159 -3.46 -11.38 2.19
CA GLN A 159 -4.36 -10.71 3.13
C GLN A 159 -5.48 -10.01 2.36
N ARG A 160 -6.73 -10.18 2.80
CA ARG A 160 -7.90 -9.63 2.11
C ARG A 160 -8.97 -9.14 3.07
N GLU A 161 -9.61 -8.01 2.73
CA GLU A 161 -10.82 -7.55 3.40
C GLU A 161 -11.96 -8.56 3.19
N SER A 162 -12.53 -9.10 4.27
CA SER A 162 -13.47 -10.22 4.21
C SER A 162 -14.78 -9.97 4.97
N ILE A 163 -15.87 -10.54 4.46
CA ILE A 163 -17.11 -10.76 5.20
C ILE A 163 -16.98 -12.09 5.94
N VAL A 164 -17.30 -12.10 7.23
CA VAL A 164 -17.14 -13.26 8.10
C VAL A 164 -18.49 -13.82 8.47
N LEU A 165 -18.68 -15.11 8.19
CA LEU A 165 -19.93 -15.82 8.43
C LEU A 165 -19.64 -17.13 9.20
N PRO A 166 -20.28 -17.36 10.37
CA PRO A 166 -20.26 -18.69 10.99
C PRO A 166 -21.06 -19.68 10.13
N ALA A 167 -20.62 -20.93 10.05
CA ALA A 167 -21.42 -21.96 9.41
C ALA A 167 -22.47 -22.55 10.39
N PRO A 168 -23.76 -22.66 10.01
CA PRO A 168 -24.39 -22.12 8.80
C PRO A 168 -24.82 -20.65 8.97
N ALA A 169 -24.66 -19.84 7.92
CA ALA A 169 -25.20 -18.47 7.89
C ALA A 169 -25.48 -18.00 6.46
N THR A 170 -26.30 -16.97 6.33
CA THR A 170 -26.62 -16.32 5.05
C THR A 170 -26.67 -14.81 5.21
N ALA A 171 -25.92 -14.09 4.37
CA ALA A 171 -25.99 -12.66 4.21
C ALA A 171 -26.70 -12.30 2.90
N ARG A 172 -27.69 -11.42 2.95
CA ARG A 172 -28.51 -11.00 1.80
C ARG A 172 -28.32 -9.53 1.50
N PHE A 173 -28.06 -9.24 0.23
CA PHE A 173 -27.79 -7.90 -0.27
C PHE A 173 -28.81 -7.52 -1.36
N PRO A 174 -29.75 -6.61 -1.07
CA PRO A 174 -30.73 -6.14 -2.05
C PRO A 174 -30.05 -5.45 -3.23
N VAL A 175 -30.30 -5.88 -4.47
CA VAL A 175 -29.61 -5.37 -5.66
C VAL A 175 -30.46 -5.51 -6.92
N VAL A 176 -30.19 -4.66 -7.91
CA VAL A 176 -30.62 -4.86 -9.30
C VAL A 176 -29.41 -5.35 -10.08
N LEU A 177 -29.50 -6.53 -10.71
CA LEU A 177 -28.34 -7.11 -11.38
C LEU A 177 -27.99 -6.33 -12.65
N PRO A 178 -26.74 -5.87 -12.81
CA PRO A 178 -26.31 -5.20 -14.03
C PRO A 178 -26.20 -6.19 -15.20
N GLU A 179 -26.08 -5.67 -16.42
CA GLU A 179 -25.69 -6.50 -17.57
C GLU A 179 -24.31 -7.14 -17.33
N GLY A 180 -24.17 -8.41 -17.72
CA GLY A 180 -22.93 -9.16 -17.48
C GLY A 180 -22.60 -9.38 -16.00
N ALA A 181 -23.62 -9.38 -15.12
CA ALA A 181 -23.47 -9.58 -13.69
C ALA A 181 -22.62 -10.80 -13.35
N ARG A 182 -21.53 -10.59 -12.60
CA ARG A 182 -20.70 -11.67 -12.04
C ARG A 182 -20.41 -11.37 -10.58
N VAL A 183 -20.50 -12.37 -9.71
CA VAL A 183 -20.05 -12.25 -8.31
C VAL A 183 -18.68 -12.90 -8.19
N THR A 184 -17.69 -12.15 -7.72
CA THR A 184 -16.34 -12.67 -7.45
C THR A 184 -16.00 -12.56 -5.98
N PHE A 185 -15.34 -13.57 -5.41
CA PHE A 185 -14.85 -13.56 -4.03
C PHE A 185 -13.76 -14.62 -3.85
N GLY A 186 -12.90 -14.45 -2.84
CA GLY A 186 -12.03 -15.51 -2.34
C GLY A 186 -12.75 -16.32 -1.26
N ALA A 187 -12.98 -17.60 -1.50
CA ALA A 187 -13.49 -18.53 -0.49
C ALA A 187 -12.33 -18.94 0.43
N GLY A 188 -12.42 -18.58 1.71
CA GLY A 188 -11.37 -18.87 2.70
C GLY A 188 -11.92 -19.28 4.04
N LEU A 189 -11.05 -19.86 4.86
CA LEU A 189 -11.37 -20.36 6.20
C LEU A 189 -10.47 -19.67 7.22
N ALA A 190 -11.06 -19.20 8.32
CA ALA A 190 -10.30 -18.52 9.37
C ALA A 190 -9.39 -19.50 10.14
N ALA A 191 -9.81 -20.76 10.29
CA ALA A 191 -9.09 -21.82 10.95
C ALA A 191 -9.17 -23.11 10.13
N ARG A 192 -8.41 -24.14 10.53
CA ARG A 192 -8.70 -25.51 10.08
C ARG A 192 -10.14 -25.85 10.45
N PRO A 193 -11.01 -26.11 9.47
CA PRO A 193 -12.40 -26.35 9.74
C PRO A 193 -12.58 -27.77 10.28
N ARG A 194 -13.64 -28.00 11.05
CA ARG A 194 -14.08 -29.33 11.49
C ARG A 194 -14.84 -30.04 10.38
N HIS A 195 -15.51 -29.28 9.52
CA HIS A 195 -16.31 -29.78 8.42
C HIS A 195 -15.83 -29.22 7.09
N THR A 196 -16.10 -29.96 6.02
CA THR A 196 -16.08 -29.39 4.68
C THR A 196 -17.17 -28.32 4.59
N LEU A 197 -16.84 -27.14 4.09
CA LEU A 197 -17.79 -26.04 3.94
C LEU A 197 -18.21 -25.87 2.49
N THR A 198 -19.50 -25.64 2.27
CA THR A 198 -20.03 -25.22 0.97
C THR A 198 -20.32 -23.73 1.02
N PHE A 199 -19.57 -22.96 0.24
CA PHE A 199 -19.82 -21.55 -0.07
C PHE A 199 -20.82 -21.50 -1.22
N ARG A 200 -21.89 -20.73 -1.06
CA ARG A 200 -22.96 -20.62 -2.04
C ARG A 200 -23.27 -19.16 -2.34
N VAL A 201 -23.27 -18.82 -3.62
CA VAL A 201 -23.81 -17.57 -4.16
C VAL A 201 -25.12 -17.86 -4.87
N ALA A 202 -26.20 -17.23 -4.42
CA ALA A 202 -27.50 -17.33 -5.07
C ALA A 202 -28.06 -15.94 -5.39
N PHE A 203 -28.90 -15.83 -6.41
CA PHE A 203 -29.74 -14.66 -6.63
C PHE A 203 -31.19 -15.04 -6.39
N VAL A 204 -31.87 -14.31 -5.52
CA VAL A 204 -33.29 -14.48 -5.20
C VAL A 204 -34.04 -13.30 -5.79
N PRO A 205 -34.71 -13.45 -6.95
CA PRO A 205 -35.46 -12.37 -7.56
C PRO A 205 -36.70 -12.04 -6.72
N THR A 206 -37.12 -10.77 -6.77
CA THR A 206 -38.39 -10.31 -6.17
C THR A 206 -39.61 -10.95 -6.83
N SER A 207 -39.49 -11.32 -8.10
CA SER A 207 -40.50 -12.01 -8.88
C SER A 207 -39.86 -12.88 -9.96
N GLY A 208 -40.41 -14.07 -10.21
CA GLY A 208 -39.89 -15.01 -11.20
C GLY A 208 -39.03 -16.13 -10.58
N PRO A 209 -38.60 -17.09 -11.40
CA PRO A 209 -37.81 -18.22 -10.92
C PRO A 209 -36.38 -17.78 -10.56
N ALA A 210 -35.87 -18.27 -9.43
CA ALA A 210 -34.49 -18.07 -9.06
C ALA A 210 -33.54 -18.86 -9.98
N PRO A 211 -32.43 -18.26 -10.46
CA PRO A 211 -31.41 -19.00 -11.19
C PRO A 211 -30.75 -20.06 -10.28
N ARG A 212 -30.08 -21.03 -10.91
CA ARG A 212 -29.31 -22.04 -10.19
C ARG A 212 -28.20 -21.37 -9.36
N PRO A 213 -28.03 -21.73 -8.07
CA PRO A 213 -26.95 -21.19 -7.27
C PRO A 213 -25.58 -21.70 -7.73
N CYS A 214 -24.56 -20.90 -7.46
CA CYS A 214 -23.15 -21.21 -7.64
C CYS A 214 -22.60 -21.73 -6.30
N ASP A 215 -22.27 -23.01 -6.24
CA ASP A 215 -21.75 -23.66 -5.04
C ASP A 215 -20.27 -24.01 -5.23
N VAL A 216 -19.46 -23.70 -4.21
CA VAL A 216 -18.04 -24.03 -4.13
C VAL A 216 -17.77 -24.72 -2.82
N VAL A 217 -17.20 -25.91 -2.90
CA VAL A 217 -16.87 -26.74 -1.74
C VAL A 217 -15.41 -26.52 -1.39
N VAL A 218 -15.14 -26.13 -0.14
CA VAL A 218 -13.79 -25.91 0.40
C VAL A 218 -13.56 -26.93 1.50
N GLY A 219 -12.59 -27.82 1.29
CA GLY A 219 -12.22 -28.90 2.22
C GLY A 219 -11.32 -28.44 3.37
N ALA A 220 -11.03 -29.35 4.30
CA ALA A 220 -10.19 -29.06 5.46
C ALA A 220 -8.73 -28.72 5.10
N ASP A 221 -8.22 -29.30 4.01
CA ASP A 221 -6.85 -29.08 3.52
C ASP A 221 -6.65 -27.72 2.85
N ALA A 222 -7.74 -27.02 2.52
CA ALA A 222 -7.71 -25.65 2.00
C ALA A 222 -7.45 -24.58 3.09
N ALA A 223 -7.37 -24.99 4.36
CA ALA A 223 -6.97 -24.08 5.42
C ALA A 223 -5.58 -23.52 5.09
N ARG A 224 -5.47 -22.19 4.97
CA ARG A 224 -4.27 -21.39 4.60
C ARG A 224 -4.23 -20.81 3.20
N ALA A 225 -5.26 -21.01 2.36
CA ALA A 225 -5.37 -20.31 1.08
C ALA A 225 -6.76 -19.73 0.86
N PHE A 226 -6.84 -18.74 -0.04
CA PHE A 226 -8.10 -18.33 -0.65
C PHE A 226 -8.27 -19.04 -1.99
N HIS A 227 -9.47 -19.52 -2.25
CA HIS A 227 -9.87 -20.01 -3.56
C HIS A 227 -10.68 -18.93 -4.25
N ASP A 228 -10.13 -18.31 -5.29
CA ASP A 228 -10.84 -17.29 -6.05
C ASP A 228 -11.97 -17.93 -6.87
N VAL A 229 -13.19 -17.44 -6.62
CA VAL A 229 -14.43 -17.92 -7.22
C VAL A 229 -15.06 -16.80 -8.05
N THR A 230 -15.56 -17.15 -9.23
CA THR A 230 -16.43 -16.28 -10.03
C THR A 230 -17.73 -17.02 -10.35
N CYS A 231 -18.85 -16.43 -9.95
CA CYS A 231 -20.19 -16.93 -10.21
C CYS A 231 -20.88 -16.02 -11.23
N ASP A 232 -21.31 -16.59 -12.35
CA ASP A 232 -22.02 -15.86 -13.40
C ASP A 232 -23.51 -15.74 -13.05
N LEU A 233 -24.00 -14.50 -12.99
CA LEU A 233 -25.41 -14.16 -12.75
C LEU A 233 -26.03 -13.41 -13.94
N SER A 234 -25.34 -13.36 -15.08
CA SER A 234 -25.73 -12.55 -16.24
C SER A 234 -27.07 -12.95 -16.85
N ALA A 235 -27.50 -14.20 -16.68
CA ALA A 235 -28.82 -14.67 -17.10
C ALA A 235 -29.99 -13.98 -16.36
N SER A 236 -29.72 -13.37 -15.20
CA SER A 236 -30.69 -12.63 -14.40
C SER A 236 -30.49 -11.11 -14.47
N ALA A 237 -29.73 -10.61 -15.47
CA ALA A 237 -29.51 -9.19 -15.68
C ALA A 237 -30.84 -8.42 -15.77
N GLY A 238 -30.87 -7.22 -15.18
CA GLY A 238 -32.03 -6.34 -15.12
C GLY A 238 -33.06 -6.71 -14.04
N GLN A 239 -32.98 -7.88 -13.42
CA GLN A 239 -33.90 -8.29 -12.36
C GLN A 239 -33.55 -7.64 -11.02
N ALA A 240 -34.59 -7.21 -10.28
CA ALA A 240 -34.47 -6.76 -8.90
C ALA A 240 -34.63 -7.96 -7.95
N GLY A 241 -33.76 -8.07 -6.95
CA GLY A 241 -33.74 -9.19 -6.02
C GLY A 241 -32.73 -9.00 -4.91
N SER A 242 -32.25 -10.11 -4.36
CA SER A 242 -31.13 -10.14 -3.42
C SER A 242 -30.06 -11.11 -3.90
N VAL A 243 -28.79 -10.69 -3.85
CA VAL A 243 -27.67 -11.63 -3.89
C VAL A 243 -27.47 -12.17 -2.48
N GLU A 244 -27.47 -13.49 -2.35
CA GLU A 244 -27.23 -14.21 -1.11
C GLU A 244 -25.83 -14.81 -1.11
N LEU A 245 -25.04 -14.50 -0.10
CA LEU A 245 -23.79 -15.17 0.23
C LEU A 245 -24.07 -16.08 1.42
N SER A 246 -23.95 -17.40 1.23
CA SER A 246 -24.29 -18.38 2.25
C SER A 246 -23.20 -19.41 2.43
N VAL A 247 -23.07 -19.91 3.66
CA VAL A 247 -22.16 -21.00 4.00
C VAL A 247 -22.94 -22.10 4.72
N LYS A 248 -22.64 -23.36 4.38
CA LYS A 248 -23.16 -24.55 5.06
C LYS A 248 -22.01 -25.45 5.47
N ALA A 249 -22.11 -26.04 6.66
CA ALA A 249 -21.29 -27.17 7.06
C ALA A 249 -21.90 -28.45 6.47
N ASN A 250 -21.10 -29.27 5.81
CA ASN A 250 -21.56 -30.54 5.26
C ASN A 250 -21.52 -31.60 6.38
N GLU A 251 -22.69 -32.00 6.90
CA GLU A 251 -22.81 -33.05 7.91
C GLU A 251 -22.37 -34.39 7.31
N GLY A 252 -21.28 -34.98 7.84
CA GLY A 252 -20.76 -36.28 7.42
C GLY A 252 -19.24 -36.36 7.20
N SER A 253 -18.51 -35.24 7.22
CA SER A 253 -17.05 -35.22 6.95
C SER A 253 -16.17 -35.06 8.20
N SER A 254 -16.62 -35.50 9.38
CA SER A 254 -15.85 -35.32 10.62
C SER A 254 -14.52 -36.06 10.53
N GLU A 255 -13.40 -35.34 10.48
CA GLU A 255 -12.12 -35.93 10.83
C GLU A 255 -12.13 -36.32 12.32
N PRO A 256 -11.47 -37.43 12.71
CA PRO A 256 -11.35 -37.79 14.10
C PRO A 256 -10.62 -36.68 14.85
N SER A 257 -11.28 -36.12 15.87
CA SER A 257 -10.68 -35.17 16.80
C SER A 257 -9.30 -35.67 17.27
N PRO A 258 -8.24 -34.84 17.23
CA PRO A 258 -6.94 -35.25 17.77
C PRO A 258 -7.14 -35.57 19.26
N ARG A 259 -6.87 -36.83 19.63
CA ARG A 259 -7.02 -37.36 20.99
C ARG A 259 -6.60 -36.32 22.01
N ALA A 260 -7.57 -35.82 22.78
CA ALA A 260 -7.30 -35.00 23.94
C ALA A 260 -6.29 -35.77 24.82
N ARG A 261 -5.14 -35.17 25.11
CA ARG A 261 -4.24 -35.69 26.13
C ARG A 261 -5.04 -35.80 27.44
N PRO A 262 -4.95 -36.91 28.20
CA PRO A 262 -5.64 -37.00 29.47
C PRO A 262 -5.14 -35.87 30.37
N ARG A 263 -6.05 -34.99 30.82
CA ARG A 263 -5.75 -34.05 31.90
C ARG A 263 -5.77 -34.85 33.20
N GLY A 264 -4.69 -34.74 33.96
CA GLY A 264 -4.64 -35.22 35.35
C GLY A 264 -5.66 -34.45 36.21
N ASP A 265 -6.15 -35.16 37.22
CA ASP A 265 -7.23 -34.78 38.13
C ASP A 265 -7.18 -33.36 38.68
N GLY A 266 -8.38 -32.78 38.82
CA GLY A 266 -8.66 -31.75 39.83
C GLY A 266 -9.02 -30.37 39.28
N GLY A 267 -10.31 -30.16 38.98
CA GLY A 267 -10.89 -28.83 38.79
C GLY A 267 -12.09 -28.88 37.86
N ALA A 268 -13.26 -28.42 38.34
CA ALA A 268 -14.48 -28.27 37.55
C ALA A 268 -14.14 -27.53 36.25
N GLY A 269 -14.23 -28.25 35.12
CA GLY A 269 -13.88 -27.73 33.82
C GLY A 269 -14.98 -26.80 33.33
N ASP A 270 -14.63 -25.53 33.12
CA ASP A 270 -15.31 -24.73 32.11
C ASP A 270 -15.17 -25.48 30.78
N GLU A 271 -16.26 -26.07 30.28
CA GLU A 271 -16.31 -26.57 28.92
C GLU A 271 -15.96 -25.40 27.99
N ALA A 272 -14.88 -25.53 27.23
CA ALA A 272 -14.57 -24.55 26.20
C ALA A 272 -15.77 -24.48 25.24
N PRO A 273 -16.29 -23.28 24.93
CA PRO A 273 -17.48 -23.13 24.10
C PRO A 273 -17.29 -23.84 22.75
N PRO A 274 -18.36 -24.36 22.15
CA PRO A 274 -18.29 -25.07 20.88
C PRO A 274 -17.62 -24.19 19.82
N ARG A 275 -16.52 -24.68 19.22
CA ARG A 275 -15.83 -23.97 18.14
C ARG A 275 -16.61 -24.13 16.83
N LEU A 276 -17.18 -23.03 16.35
CA LEU A 276 -17.81 -22.91 15.04
C LEU A 276 -16.78 -22.89 13.91
N ASP A 277 -17.15 -23.42 12.75
CA ASP A 277 -16.41 -23.18 11.51
C ASP A 277 -16.70 -21.77 11.01
N VAL A 278 -15.65 -21.00 10.76
CA VAL A 278 -15.74 -19.59 10.37
C VAL A 278 -15.28 -19.43 8.93
N ALA A 279 -16.24 -19.10 8.07
CA ALA A 279 -16.02 -18.87 6.65
C ALA A 279 -15.76 -17.39 6.35
N LEU A 280 -14.94 -17.18 5.34
CA LEU A 280 -14.50 -15.87 4.89
C LEU A 280 -14.84 -15.73 3.41
N PHE A 281 -15.71 -14.78 3.11
CA PHE A 281 -15.90 -14.28 1.76
C PHE A 281 -14.96 -13.09 1.59
N ALA A 282 -13.79 -13.31 1.01
CA ALA A 282 -12.77 -12.29 0.80
C ALA A 282 -13.03 -11.47 -0.47
N GLU A 283 -12.92 -10.15 -0.34
CA GLU A 283 -13.22 -9.15 -1.38
C GLU A 283 -14.45 -9.50 -2.24
N PRO A 284 -15.63 -9.75 -1.63
CA PRO A 284 -16.81 -10.14 -2.37
C PRO A 284 -17.35 -8.94 -3.15
N MET A 285 -17.38 -9.07 -4.48
CA MET A 285 -17.77 -8.01 -5.42
C MET A 285 -18.83 -8.50 -6.39
N LEU A 286 -19.77 -7.62 -6.74
CA LEU A 286 -20.62 -7.74 -7.92
C LEU A 286 -20.02 -6.88 -9.04
N LEU A 287 -19.63 -7.53 -10.12
CA LEU A 287 -19.14 -6.95 -11.36
C LEU A 287 -20.28 -6.79 -12.36
N GLY A 288 -20.19 -5.79 -13.23
CA GLY A 288 -21.09 -5.60 -14.36
C GLY A 288 -20.39 -4.92 -15.54
N ARG A 289 -20.97 -5.01 -16.73
CA ARG A 289 -20.47 -4.30 -17.92
C ARG A 289 -20.74 -2.80 -17.79
N VAL A 290 -19.74 -1.99 -18.11
CA VAL A 290 -19.87 -0.53 -18.14
C VAL A 290 -19.33 0.00 -19.48
N PRO A 291 -19.92 1.06 -20.06
CA PRO A 291 -19.35 1.73 -21.24
C PRO A 291 -17.92 2.27 -20.99
N SER A 292 -17.03 2.20 -21.99
CA SER A 292 -15.60 2.59 -21.98
C SER A 292 -15.31 4.04 -21.51
N ALA A 293 -14.23 4.42 -20.81
CA ALA A 293 -13.18 3.75 -20.02
C ALA A 293 -12.68 4.77 -18.95
N PRO A 294 -12.07 4.32 -17.83
CA PRO A 294 -10.79 4.93 -17.46
C PRO A 294 -9.75 3.84 -17.22
N TYR A 295 -8.49 4.14 -17.45
CA TYR A 295 -7.38 3.18 -17.51
C TYR A 295 -7.19 2.35 -16.24
N ASN A 296 -6.58 1.17 -16.35
CA ASN A 296 -5.97 0.48 -15.21
C ASN A 296 -4.73 1.25 -14.74
N VAL A 297 -4.24 0.95 -13.53
CA VAL A 297 -2.99 1.49 -13.01
C VAL A 297 -2.11 0.36 -12.48
N LEU A 298 -0.89 0.27 -12.99
CA LEU A 298 0.20 -0.52 -12.42
C LEU A 298 1.23 0.46 -11.86
N TRP A 299 1.34 0.51 -10.53
CA TRP A 299 2.26 1.38 -9.82
C TRP A 299 3.36 0.54 -9.18
N ILE A 300 4.59 0.74 -9.64
CA ILE A 300 5.78 0.02 -9.19
C ILE A 300 6.66 0.98 -8.37
N VAL A 301 7.01 0.56 -7.16
CA VAL A 301 7.92 1.27 -6.26
C VAL A 301 9.12 0.40 -5.95
N VAL A 302 10.31 0.95 -6.14
CA VAL A 302 11.58 0.29 -5.79
C VAL A 302 12.18 1.06 -4.60
N ASP A 303 12.34 0.37 -3.46
CA ASP A 303 12.79 0.98 -2.19
C ASP A 303 14.23 1.49 -2.30
N ALA A 304 14.46 2.75 -1.92
CA ALA A 304 15.78 3.38 -1.96
C ALA A 304 16.42 3.50 -3.36
N LEU A 305 15.68 3.35 -4.46
CA LEU A 305 16.22 3.45 -5.82
C LEU A 305 16.53 4.90 -6.23
N ARG A 306 17.78 5.15 -6.62
CA ARG A 306 18.21 6.43 -7.19
C ARG A 306 18.01 6.48 -8.71
N PRO A 307 17.69 7.65 -9.30
CA PRO A 307 17.47 7.78 -10.74
C PRO A 307 18.75 7.58 -11.56
N ASP A 308 19.92 7.86 -11.00
CA ASP A 308 21.24 7.73 -11.66
C ASP A 308 21.79 6.30 -11.67
N VAL A 309 20.97 5.30 -11.30
CA VAL A 309 21.23 3.89 -11.66
C VAL A 309 20.65 3.55 -13.05
N ILE A 310 19.68 4.34 -13.53
CA ILE A 310 18.96 4.09 -14.79
C ILE A 310 19.56 4.99 -15.88
N ALA A 311 20.19 4.38 -16.89
CA ALA A 311 20.96 5.10 -17.91
C ALA A 311 20.16 6.20 -18.64
N SER A 312 18.88 5.95 -18.91
CA SER A 312 17.96 6.90 -19.56
C SER A 312 17.51 8.07 -18.68
N LEU A 313 17.71 8.00 -17.35
CA LEU A 313 17.37 9.08 -16.41
C LEU A 313 18.59 9.93 -16.02
N HIS A 314 19.79 9.60 -16.53
CA HIS A 314 20.95 10.49 -16.42
C HIS A 314 20.66 11.84 -17.09
N ASP A 315 21.15 12.91 -16.44
CA ASP A 315 21.28 14.23 -17.04
C ASP A 315 22.76 14.43 -17.34
N ASP A 316 23.15 14.14 -18.58
CA ASP A 316 24.56 14.21 -19.01
C ASP A 316 25.18 15.58 -18.71
N ALA A 317 24.41 16.67 -18.79
CA ALA A 317 24.90 18.01 -18.47
C ALA A 317 25.10 18.20 -16.95
N ARG A 318 24.24 17.64 -16.10
CA ARG A 318 24.43 17.60 -14.64
C ARG A 318 25.63 16.75 -14.26
N ASP A 319 25.79 15.59 -14.89
CA ASP A 319 26.90 14.68 -14.63
C ASP A 319 28.23 15.35 -14.98
N GLU A 320 28.30 16.04 -16.12
CA GLU A 320 29.47 16.84 -16.47
C GLU A 320 29.73 17.99 -15.50
N ARG A 321 28.69 18.66 -14.98
CA ARG A 321 28.85 19.69 -13.93
C ARG A 321 29.40 19.09 -12.65
N MET A 322 28.91 17.93 -12.23
CA MET A 322 29.44 17.22 -11.05
C MET A 322 30.91 16.86 -11.25
N LEU A 323 31.28 16.31 -12.41
CA LEU A 323 32.67 15.94 -12.71
C LEU A 323 33.63 17.15 -12.74
N ARG A 324 33.13 18.34 -13.08
CA ARG A 324 33.91 19.59 -13.16
C ARG A 324 33.85 20.44 -11.89
N ALA A 325 33.06 20.06 -10.89
CA ALA A 325 32.90 20.84 -9.66
C ALA A 325 34.24 20.97 -8.90
N GLU A 326 34.44 22.11 -8.22
CA GLU A 326 35.68 22.43 -7.50
C GLU A 326 35.99 21.43 -6.36
N ALA A 327 34.93 20.87 -5.76
CA ALA A 327 34.99 19.69 -4.89
C ALA A 327 34.42 18.47 -5.64
N PRO A 328 35.16 17.86 -6.58
CA PRO A 328 34.63 16.83 -7.46
C PRO A 328 34.15 15.62 -6.65
N PRO A 329 33.00 15.00 -6.97
CA PRO A 329 32.60 13.77 -6.32
C PRO A 329 33.16 12.57 -7.08
N LEU A 330 34.02 11.78 -6.42
CA LEU A 330 34.37 10.44 -6.91
C LEU A 330 33.39 9.35 -6.41
N GLU A 331 32.38 9.68 -5.60
CA GLU A 331 31.51 8.67 -4.96
C GLU A 331 30.01 8.98 -4.91
N ALA A 332 29.58 10.25 -5.04
CA ALA A 332 28.15 10.59 -5.08
C ALA A 332 27.52 10.42 -6.47
N LEU A 333 28.34 10.45 -7.53
CA LEU A 333 27.89 10.20 -8.90
C LEU A 333 28.00 8.71 -9.20
N LEU A 334 26.87 8.05 -9.48
CA LEU A 334 26.90 6.69 -9.97
C LEU A 334 27.29 6.67 -11.45
N PRO A 335 28.15 5.73 -11.89
CA PRO A 335 28.54 5.65 -13.30
C PRO A 335 27.34 5.27 -14.15
N LYS A 336 27.20 5.93 -15.30
CA LYS A 336 26.19 5.58 -16.31
C LYS A 336 26.56 4.22 -16.94
N VAL A 337 25.76 3.19 -16.68
CA VAL A 337 25.96 1.84 -17.23
C VAL A 337 24.82 1.50 -18.19
N PRO A 338 24.98 1.73 -19.52
CA PRO A 338 23.96 1.40 -20.50
C PRO A 338 23.55 -0.08 -20.47
N GLY A 339 22.24 -0.35 -20.48
CA GLY A 339 21.72 -1.72 -20.47
C GLY A 339 21.82 -2.42 -19.11
N LEU A 340 22.14 -1.71 -18.03
CA LEU A 340 21.97 -2.24 -16.68
C LEU A 340 20.48 -2.37 -16.31
N MET A 341 19.66 -1.39 -16.69
CA MET A 341 18.22 -1.32 -16.44
C MET A 341 17.41 -1.32 -17.76
N PRO A 342 17.53 -2.36 -18.61
CA PRO A 342 16.92 -2.35 -19.95
C PRO A 342 15.40 -2.20 -19.94
N SER A 343 14.70 -2.71 -18.92
CA SER A 343 13.23 -2.59 -18.84
C SER A 343 12.81 -1.15 -18.57
N LEU A 344 13.45 -0.48 -17.61
CA LEU A 344 13.20 0.91 -17.28
C LEU A 344 13.72 1.87 -18.36
N ASP A 345 14.85 1.56 -18.99
CA ASP A 345 15.34 2.30 -20.16
C ASP A 345 14.39 2.19 -21.36
N GLY A 346 13.77 1.02 -21.54
CA GLY A 346 12.71 0.82 -22.52
C GLY A 346 11.45 1.62 -22.18
N LEU A 347 10.99 1.52 -20.93
CA LEU A 347 9.81 2.24 -20.44
C LEU A 347 9.97 3.76 -20.55
N ALA A 348 11.17 4.28 -20.27
CA ALA A 348 11.51 5.69 -20.43
C ALA A 348 11.36 6.17 -21.89
N LYS A 349 11.67 5.32 -22.87
CA LYS A 349 11.45 5.62 -24.31
C LYS A 349 9.97 5.57 -24.69
N GLU A 350 9.19 4.70 -24.06
CA GLU A 350 7.75 4.58 -24.31
C GLU A 350 6.91 5.63 -23.55
N GLY A 351 7.47 6.28 -22.54
CA GLY A 351 6.78 7.21 -21.64
C GLY A 351 7.46 8.56 -21.48
N THR A 352 7.11 9.25 -20.39
CA THR A 352 7.76 10.48 -19.93
C THR A 352 8.56 10.21 -18.65
N VAL A 353 9.79 10.73 -18.59
CA VAL A 353 10.65 10.72 -17.39
C VAL A 353 10.76 12.11 -16.78
N PHE A 354 10.89 12.18 -15.45
CA PHE A 354 11.15 13.43 -14.74
C PHE A 354 12.58 13.41 -14.18
N ARG A 355 13.44 14.32 -14.66
CA ARG A 355 14.87 14.35 -14.26
C ARG A 355 15.09 14.98 -12.89
N SER A 356 14.16 15.83 -12.44
CA SER A 356 14.23 16.54 -11.17
C SER A 356 13.03 16.21 -10.29
N ALA A 357 12.89 14.94 -9.94
CA ALA A 357 11.87 14.46 -9.01
C ALA A 357 12.47 14.25 -7.62
N THR A 358 11.81 14.80 -6.60
CA THR A 358 12.24 14.70 -5.20
C THR A 358 11.15 14.05 -4.34
N SER A 359 11.52 13.08 -3.53
CA SER A 359 10.64 12.52 -2.52
C SER A 359 10.37 13.54 -1.41
N ALA A 360 9.12 13.61 -1.00
CA ALA A 360 8.69 14.37 0.16
C ALA A 360 9.22 13.81 1.49
N ALA A 361 9.90 12.66 1.49
CA ALA A 361 10.55 12.13 2.67
C ALA A 361 11.83 11.35 2.36
N SER A 362 12.67 11.16 3.37
CA SER A 362 13.93 10.43 3.24
C SER A 362 13.83 8.94 3.64
N TRP A 363 12.65 8.45 4.04
CA TRP A 363 12.46 7.05 4.42
C TRP A 363 11.06 6.53 4.13
N THR A 364 10.93 5.20 4.13
CA THR A 364 9.81 4.48 3.50
C THR A 364 8.42 4.91 3.94
N ARG A 365 8.15 4.96 5.25
CA ARG A 365 6.78 5.24 5.74
C ARG A 365 6.27 6.60 5.27
N PRO A 366 6.92 7.73 5.57
CA PRO A 366 6.45 9.02 5.09
C PRO A 366 6.58 9.19 3.57
N GLY A 367 7.56 8.55 2.92
CA GLY A 367 7.73 8.62 1.46
C GLY A 367 6.57 7.94 0.71
N THR A 368 6.20 6.75 1.16
CA THR A 368 5.06 6.00 0.62
C THR A 368 3.73 6.70 0.93
N LEU A 369 3.55 7.19 2.16
CA LEU A 369 2.36 7.96 2.50
C LEU A 369 2.25 9.20 1.61
N ALA A 370 3.35 9.91 1.35
CA ALA A 370 3.34 11.09 0.52
C ALA A 370 2.92 10.82 -0.93
N MET A 371 3.48 9.78 -1.55
CA MET A 371 3.15 9.46 -2.94
C MET A 371 1.73 8.93 -3.13
N LEU A 372 1.22 8.13 -2.18
CA LEU A 372 -0.13 7.55 -2.25
C LEU A 372 -1.23 8.52 -1.82
N SER A 373 -0.91 9.49 -0.97
CA SER A 373 -1.88 10.46 -0.45
C SER A 373 -1.84 11.82 -1.15
N GLY A 374 -0.78 12.10 -1.91
CA GLY A 374 -0.54 13.41 -2.50
C GLY A 374 -0.29 14.52 -1.48
N ALA A 375 0.07 14.18 -0.24
CA ALA A 375 0.35 15.13 0.85
C ALA A 375 1.46 14.60 1.78
N ARG A 376 2.29 15.49 2.33
CA ARG A 376 3.35 15.17 3.29
C ARG A 376 2.77 14.56 4.56
N SER A 377 3.60 13.83 5.31
CA SER A 377 3.18 13.24 6.58
C SER A 377 2.74 14.32 7.58
N SER A 378 3.50 15.41 7.69
CA SER A 378 3.09 16.53 8.57
C SER A 378 1.76 17.16 8.17
N GLU A 379 1.47 17.27 6.87
CA GLU A 379 0.19 17.77 6.33
C GLU A 379 -1.01 16.91 6.76
N LEU A 380 -0.75 15.64 7.04
CA LEU A 380 -1.74 14.65 7.47
C LEU A 380 -1.80 14.50 8.99
N GLY A 381 -1.02 15.29 9.74
CA GLY A 381 -0.90 15.16 11.19
C GLY A 381 -0.13 13.91 11.62
N ILE A 382 0.67 13.34 10.73
CA ILE A 382 1.51 12.15 10.96
C ILE A 382 2.95 12.58 11.19
N GLU A 383 3.52 12.13 12.29
CA GLU A 383 4.91 12.40 12.62
C GLU A 383 5.87 11.53 11.78
N THR A 384 7.08 12.02 11.53
CA THR A 384 8.08 11.38 10.65
C THR A 384 9.30 10.85 11.40
N LYS A 385 9.31 10.93 12.74
CA LYS A 385 10.45 10.64 13.59
C LYS A 385 10.40 9.25 14.23
N ASN A 386 9.26 8.71 14.64
CA ASN A 386 9.21 7.40 15.31
C ASN A 386 9.01 6.28 14.30
N TRP A 387 9.61 5.11 14.52
CA TRP A 387 9.42 3.95 13.64
C TRP A 387 7.97 3.45 13.65
N VAL A 388 7.34 3.50 14.83
CA VAL A 388 5.96 3.11 15.08
C VAL A 388 5.17 4.35 15.50
N LEU A 389 3.98 4.50 14.93
CA LEU A 389 3.08 5.60 15.27
C LEU A 389 2.31 5.29 16.56
N ASP A 390 2.02 6.36 17.30
CA ASP A 390 1.09 6.30 18.41
C ASP A 390 -0.32 5.92 17.94
N GLY A 391 -1.04 5.24 18.84
CA GLY A 391 -2.40 4.77 18.60
C GLY A 391 -3.36 5.89 18.22
N ASP A 392 -3.38 6.95 19.02
CA ASP A 392 -4.31 8.06 18.83
C ASP A 392 -4.01 8.84 17.55
N ALA A 393 -2.72 8.95 17.17
CA ALA A 393 -2.31 9.60 15.93
C ALA A 393 -2.92 8.93 14.69
N VAL A 394 -2.89 7.61 14.63
CA VAL A 394 -3.54 6.88 13.54
C VAL A 394 -5.05 6.96 13.62
N GLY A 395 -5.62 6.86 14.82
CA GLY A 395 -7.06 7.03 15.00
C GLY A 395 -7.55 8.35 14.39
N ARG A 396 -6.83 9.45 14.64
CA ARG A 396 -7.13 10.76 14.04
C ARG A 396 -6.95 10.76 12.52
N PHE A 397 -5.91 10.12 12.00
CA PHE A 397 -5.66 10.05 10.56
C PHE A 397 -6.81 9.42 9.79
N TYR A 398 -7.26 8.23 10.19
CA TYR A 398 -8.38 7.55 9.51
C TYR A 398 -9.73 8.21 9.79
N ALA A 399 -9.94 8.76 10.99
CA ALA A 399 -11.13 9.55 11.28
C ALA A 399 -11.21 10.84 10.45
N SER A 400 -10.10 11.28 9.85
CA SER A 400 -10.08 12.52 9.09
C SER A 400 -10.68 12.39 7.68
N ASP A 401 -10.92 11.20 7.13
CA ASP A 401 -11.04 10.97 5.67
C ASP A 401 -9.72 11.37 4.96
N PRO A 402 -8.68 10.54 5.06
CA PRO A 402 -7.37 10.86 4.50
C PRO A 402 -7.39 10.80 2.96
N PRO A 403 -6.57 11.61 2.26
CA PRO A 403 -6.54 11.71 0.79
C PRO A 403 -5.86 10.51 0.11
N LEU A 404 -6.10 9.28 0.56
CA LEU A 404 -5.48 8.08 0.01
C LEU A 404 -6.03 7.77 -1.40
N LEU A 405 -5.15 7.75 -2.40
CA LEU A 405 -5.48 7.33 -3.77
C LEU A 405 -6.14 5.95 -3.81
N PRO A 406 -5.61 4.89 -3.15
CA PRO A 406 -6.26 3.58 -3.11
C PRO A 406 -7.72 3.64 -2.64
N LEU A 407 -8.01 4.43 -1.60
CA LEU A 407 -9.37 4.63 -1.08
C LEU A 407 -10.26 5.33 -2.13
N GLY A 408 -9.76 6.38 -2.76
CA GLY A 408 -10.46 7.13 -3.79
C GLY A 408 -10.83 6.27 -5.01
N LEU A 409 -9.94 5.38 -5.43
CA LEU A 409 -10.15 4.44 -6.53
C LEU A 409 -11.14 3.33 -6.15
N ARG A 410 -11.05 2.78 -4.94
CA ARG A 410 -12.03 1.77 -4.45
C ARG A 410 -13.45 2.30 -4.45
N ARG A 411 -13.65 3.53 -3.97
CA ARG A 411 -14.96 4.22 -3.98
C ARG A 411 -15.54 4.39 -5.39
N ARG A 412 -14.72 4.23 -6.44
CA ARG A 412 -15.07 4.33 -7.86
C ARG A 412 -15.05 2.98 -8.59
N GLY A 413 -15.00 1.88 -7.84
CA GLY A 413 -15.14 0.54 -8.40
C GLY A 413 -13.85 -0.07 -8.97
N TYR A 414 -12.67 0.46 -8.64
CA TYR A 414 -11.40 -0.20 -8.96
C TYR A 414 -11.11 -1.31 -7.96
N VAL A 415 -10.69 -2.49 -8.43
CA VAL A 415 -10.00 -3.51 -7.62
C VAL A 415 -8.64 -2.95 -7.23
N VAL A 416 -8.31 -2.95 -5.93
CA VAL A 416 -7.11 -2.25 -5.44
C VAL A 416 -6.31 -3.23 -4.59
N SER A 417 -5.15 -3.64 -5.10
CA SER A 417 -4.31 -4.66 -4.46
C SER A 417 -2.85 -4.20 -4.36
N ALA A 418 -2.17 -4.64 -3.30
CA ALA A 418 -0.74 -4.41 -3.10
C ALA A 418 0.04 -5.74 -3.03
N PHE A 419 1.26 -5.75 -3.55
CA PHE A 419 2.22 -6.85 -3.52
C PHE A 419 3.52 -6.28 -2.99
N VAL A 420 3.85 -6.56 -1.73
CA VAL A 420 4.88 -5.81 -1.02
C VAL A 420 5.73 -6.70 -0.13
N ASN A 421 6.96 -6.26 0.13
CA ASN A 421 7.82 -6.81 1.19
C ASN A 421 8.09 -5.77 2.28
N ASN A 422 7.95 -4.46 2.05
CA ASN A 422 8.42 -3.52 3.08
C ASN A 422 7.63 -3.58 4.42
N TYR A 423 8.37 -3.70 5.53
CA TYR A 423 7.83 -3.77 6.91
C TYR A 423 6.83 -2.66 7.26
N PHE A 424 7.03 -1.44 6.76
CA PHE A 424 6.16 -0.30 7.04
C PHE A 424 4.82 -0.36 6.29
N LEU A 425 4.72 -1.17 5.24
CA LEU A 425 3.50 -1.32 4.43
C LEU A 425 2.64 -2.49 4.90
N VAL A 426 3.26 -3.57 5.37
CA VAL A 426 2.58 -4.82 5.76
C VAL A 426 2.60 -5.08 7.27
N GLY A 427 3.28 -4.22 8.04
CA GLY A 427 3.51 -4.42 9.47
C GLY A 427 2.42 -3.99 10.41
N TYR A 428 2.74 -4.22 11.68
CA TYR A 428 1.99 -3.78 12.86
C TYR A 428 1.99 -2.25 13.01
N THR A 429 2.59 -1.52 12.05
CA THR A 429 2.61 -0.07 12.02
C THR A 429 1.25 0.42 11.50
N PRO A 430 0.56 1.27 12.25
CA PRO A 430 -0.86 1.51 12.03
C PRO A 430 -1.21 2.42 10.83
N ILE A 431 -0.27 2.68 9.91
CA ILE A 431 -0.56 3.28 8.58
C ILE A 431 0.22 2.45 7.56
N GLY A 432 -0.41 1.36 7.11
CA GLY A 432 0.20 0.33 6.26
C GLY A 432 -0.87 -0.48 5.52
N LEU A 433 -1.16 -1.69 5.99
CA LEU A 433 -2.18 -2.60 5.41
C LEU A 433 -3.56 -1.95 5.25
N ASP A 434 -3.84 -0.97 6.10
CA ASP A 434 -5.07 -0.21 6.21
C ASP A 434 -5.08 1.08 5.38
N MET A 435 -4.08 1.30 4.49
CA MET A 435 -4.08 2.36 3.46
C MET A 435 -5.15 2.16 2.36
N ALA A 436 -6.26 1.51 2.72
CA ALA A 436 -7.39 1.17 1.88
C ALA A 436 -7.08 0.26 0.70
N PHE A 437 -6.08 -0.62 0.79
CA PHE A 437 -6.00 -1.76 -0.12
C PHE A 437 -7.17 -2.73 0.16
N GLY A 438 -7.71 -3.38 -0.88
CA GLY A 438 -8.69 -4.46 -0.74
C GLY A 438 -8.00 -5.80 -0.45
N GLN A 439 -6.81 -5.97 -1.03
CA GLN A 439 -5.90 -7.09 -0.82
C GLN A 439 -4.46 -6.60 -0.68
N VAL A 440 -3.70 -7.24 0.20
CA VAL A 440 -2.26 -7.07 0.32
C VAL A 440 -1.61 -8.44 0.36
N VAL A 441 -0.65 -8.67 -0.54
CA VAL A 441 0.21 -9.86 -0.52
C VAL A 441 1.57 -9.49 0.08
N ASP A 442 1.88 -10.08 1.23
CA ASP A 442 3.01 -9.76 2.10
C ASP A 442 4.16 -10.74 1.95
N HIS A 443 5.31 -10.33 1.42
CA HIS A 443 6.47 -11.20 1.20
C HIS A 443 7.62 -11.03 2.21
N ARG A 444 7.38 -10.43 3.38
CA ARG A 444 8.42 -10.03 4.37
C ARG A 444 9.42 -11.05 4.86
N TYR A 445 9.05 -12.32 4.83
CA TYR A 445 9.78 -13.36 5.54
C TYR A 445 10.58 -14.28 4.62
N ARG A 446 10.67 -13.96 3.33
CA ARG A 446 11.46 -14.74 2.36
C ARG A 446 12.73 -13.99 1.98
N THR A 447 13.88 -14.61 2.24
CA THR A 447 15.16 -14.17 1.70
C THR A 447 15.14 -14.36 0.18
N ARG A 448 15.19 -13.25 -0.58
CA ARG A 448 14.97 -13.11 -2.05
C ARG A 448 13.50 -13.10 -2.46
N ASP A 449 12.88 -11.92 -2.33
CA ASP A 449 11.45 -11.60 -2.42
C ASP A 449 10.98 -11.12 -3.81
N THR A 450 11.83 -10.42 -4.57
CA THR A 450 11.46 -9.79 -5.86
C THR A 450 10.72 -10.75 -6.79
N ALA A 451 11.20 -12.00 -6.91
CA ALA A 451 10.56 -13.02 -7.74
C ALA A 451 9.16 -13.43 -7.25
N GLU A 452 8.96 -13.56 -5.93
CA GLU A 452 7.68 -13.98 -5.35
C GLU A 452 6.63 -12.85 -5.37
N VAL A 453 7.07 -11.61 -5.14
CA VAL A 453 6.27 -10.39 -5.34
C VAL A 453 5.80 -10.33 -6.80
N THR A 454 6.73 -10.50 -7.75
CA THR A 454 6.45 -10.47 -9.19
C THR A 454 5.49 -11.58 -9.61
N LYS A 455 5.72 -12.81 -9.16
CA LYS A 455 4.83 -13.95 -9.41
C LYS A 455 3.41 -13.67 -8.94
N SER A 456 3.25 -13.09 -7.75
CA SER A 456 1.95 -12.76 -7.19
C SER A 456 1.24 -11.65 -7.99
N ALA A 457 1.98 -10.61 -8.38
CA ALA A 457 1.47 -9.53 -9.22
C ALA A 457 1.08 -10.03 -10.63
N LEU A 458 1.86 -10.92 -11.23
CA LEU A 458 1.54 -11.56 -12.51
C LEU A 458 0.23 -12.36 -12.44
N ALA A 459 0.05 -13.17 -11.40
CA ALA A 459 -1.18 -13.93 -11.18
C ALA A 459 -2.40 -12.98 -11.02
N PHE A 460 -2.22 -11.84 -10.34
CA PHE A 460 -3.26 -10.82 -10.24
C PHE A 460 -3.61 -10.21 -11.60
N LEU A 461 -2.62 -9.82 -12.42
CA LEU A 461 -2.87 -9.27 -13.75
C LEU A 461 -3.66 -10.24 -14.63
N GLU A 462 -3.33 -11.53 -14.56
CA GLU A 462 -4.04 -12.59 -15.31
C GLU A 462 -5.49 -12.77 -14.84
N THR A 463 -5.71 -12.83 -13.52
CA THR A 463 -7.03 -13.06 -12.93
C THR A 463 -7.95 -11.84 -12.97
N ARG A 464 -7.38 -10.63 -13.05
CA ARG A 464 -8.11 -9.35 -13.02
C ARG A 464 -8.08 -8.57 -14.34
N LYS A 465 -7.58 -9.16 -15.43
CA LYS A 465 -7.48 -8.55 -16.77
C LYS A 465 -8.78 -7.99 -17.36
N ASP A 466 -9.93 -8.49 -16.88
CA ASP A 466 -11.26 -8.08 -17.34
C ASP A 466 -11.89 -7.05 -16.39
N THR A 467 -11.18 -6.59 -15.36
CA THR A 467 -11.66 -5.61 -14.38
C THR A 467 -10.86 -4.31 -14.45
N ARG A 468 -11.37 -3.26 -13.80
CA ARG A 468 -10.57 -2.06 -13.49
C ARG A 468 -9.73 -2.30 -12.25
N PHE A 469 -8.42 -2.09 -12.35
CA PHE A 469 -7.52 -2.32 -11.22
C PHE A 469 -6.52 -1.20 -10.95
N PHE A 470 -6.10 -1.13 -9.69
CA PHE A 470 -4.88 -0.49 -9.21
C PHE A 470 -4.02 -1.57 -8.56
N ALA A 471 -2.87 -1.86 -9.15
CA ALA A 471 -1.88 -2.80 -8.63
C ALA A 471 -0.68 -2.02 -8.12
N PHE A 472 -0.42 -2.07 -6.81
CA PHE A 472 0.77 -1.49 -6.19
C PHE A 472 1.80 -2.59 -5.96
N VAL A 473 2.93 -2.51 -6.64
CA VAL A 473 4.04 -3.48 -6.53
C VAL A 473 5.21 -2.77 -5.85
N ASN A 474 5.66 -3.26 -4.71
CA ASN A 474 6.79 -2.70 -3.99
C ASN A 474 7.89 -3.74 -3.81
N TYR A 475 9.03 -3.47 -4.41
CA TYR A 475 10.27 -4.21 -4.21
C TYR A 475 11.08 -3.56 -3.10
N ASN A 476 11.61 -4.37 -2.18
CA ASN A 476 12.38 -3.87 -1.04
C ASN A 476 13.87 -3.66 -1.39
N SER A 477 14.35 -4.22 -2.49
CA SER A 477 15.68 -3.88 -3.01
C SER A 477 15.61 -2.54 -3.77
N PRO A 478 16.73 -1.80 -3.90
CA PRO A 478 18.07 -2.10 -3.38
C PRO A 478 18.32 -1.74 -1.89
N HIS A 479 17.35 -1.67 -0.98
CA HIS A 479 17.60 -1.48 0.47
C HIS A 479 18.59 -2.52 1.05
N ASP A 480 19.42 -2.10 2.01
CA ASP A 480 20.38 -2.97 2.73
C ASP A 480 19.67 -4.19 3.40
N PRO A 481 20.25 -5.41 3.40
CA PRO A 481 21.57 -5.79 2.89
C PRO A 481 21.65 -5.96 1.36
N TYR A 482 22.75 -5.49 0.75
CA TYR A 482 23.00 -5.64 -0.69
C TYR A 482 23.60 -7.02 -1.04
N ASP A 483 22.76 -7.99 -1.39
CA ASP A 483 23.11 -9.37 -1.80
C ASP A 483 22.53 -9.73 -3.19
N PRO A 484 22.98 -9.05 -4.26
CA PRO A 484 22.46 -9.29 -5.60
C PRO A 484 22.89 -10.68 -6.12
N PRO A 485 22.11 -11.29 -7.01
CA PRO A 485 22.54 -12.45 -7.79
C PRO A 485 23.85 -12.19 -8.55
N ASP A 486 24.71 -13.21 -8.69
CA ASP A 486 26.04 -13.08 -9.31
C ASP A 486 25.97 -12.61 -10.77
N ASP A 487 24.94 -13.02 -11.52
CA ASP A 487 24.71 -12.61 -12.90
C ASP A 487 24.34 -11.12 -12.99
N MET A 488 23.59 -10.59 -12.03
CA MET A 488 23.29 -9.16 -11.93
C MET A 488 24.54 -8.36 -11.52
N LEU A 489 25.34 -8.89 -10.59
CA LEU A 489 26.60 -8.27 -10.19
C LEU A 489 27.60 -8.23 -11.37
N ALA A 490 27.64 -9.26 -12.20
CA ALA A 490 28.50 -9.32 -13.38
C ALA A 490 28.14 -8.25 -14.44
N ARG A 491 26.90 -7.75 -14.45
CA ARG A 491 26.45 -6.67 -15.36
C ARG A 491 26.95 -5.29 -14.93
N VAL A 492 27.36 -5.11 -13.68
CA VAL A 492 27.99 -3.86 -13.22
C VAL A 492 29.51 -4.00 -13.39
N PRO A 493 30.16 -3.17 -14.22
CA PRO A 493 31.61 -3.22 -14.40
C PRO A 493 32.36 -3.09 -13.06
N PRO A 494 33.51 -3.74 -12.88
CA PRO A 494 34.41 -3.43 -11.77
C PRO A 494 35.04 -2.04 -11.96
N ALA A 495 35.69 -1.52 -10.92
CA ALA A 495 36.52 -0.32 -11.06
C ALA A 495 37.71 -0.59 -12.04
N PRO A 496 38.15 0.42 -12.82
CA PRO A 496 37.75 1.82 -12.76
C PRO A 496 36.47 2.19 -13.55
N GLU A 497 35.95 1.31 -14.42
CA GLU A 497 34.78 1.61 -15.26
C GLU A 497 33.46 1.65 -14.47
N GLY A 498 33.39 0.91 -13.36
CA GLY A 498 32.27 0.92 -12.42
C GLY A 498 32.62 1.55 -11.06
N PRO A 499 31.71 1.43 -10.07
CA PRO A 499 31.91 2.04 -8.75
C PRO A 499 33.16 1.53 -8.05
N LYS A 500 33.90 2.43 -7.40
CA LYS A 500 35.07 2.08 -6.58
C LYS A 500 34.69 1.30 -5.32
N ASP A 501 33.56 1.65 -4.71
CA ASP A 501 33.07 0.99 -3.50
C ASP A 501 32.31 -0.30 -3.88
N PRO A 502 32.75 -1.48 -3.38
CA PRO A 502 32.07 -2.74 -3.66
C PRO A 502 30.61 -2.78 -3.22
N LEU A 503 30.21 -2.06 -2.17
CA LEU A 503 28.81 -1.98 -1.72
C LEU A 503 27.97 -1.17 -2.70
N VAL A 504 28.50 -0.08 -3.25
CA VAL A 504 27.82 0.69 -4.31
C VAL A 504 27.63 -0.16 -5.57
N ARG A 505 28.63 -0.97 -5.93
CA ARG A 505 28.52 -1.92 -7.05
C ARG A 505 27.41 -2.96 -6.80
N ARG A 506 27.28 -3.47 -5.57
CA ARG A 506 26.19 -4.39 -5.18
C ARG A 506 24.82 -3.70 -5.19
N TYR A 507 24.72 -2.48 -4.68
CA TYR A 507 23.50 -1.65 -4.75
C TYR A 507 22.99 -1.47 -6.19
N MET A 508 23.89 -1.15 -7.14
CA MET A 508 23.51 -1.03 -8.56
C MET A 508 23.01 -2.36 -9.15
N ALA A 509 23.62 -3.48 -8.74
CA ALA A 509 23.21 -4.81 -9.20
C ALA A 509 21.88 -5.28 -8.59
N GLU A 510 21.56 -4.87 -7.36
CA GLU A 510 20.24 -5.11 -6.76
C GLU A 510 19.13 -4.41 -7.56
N GLY A 511 19.34 -3.17 -7.99
CA GLY A 511 18.38 -2.52 -8.88
C GLY A 511 18.22 -3.26 -10.22
N ALA A 512 19.29 -3.87 -10.76
CA ALA A 512 19.23 -4.60 -12.02
C ALA A 512 18.41 -5.89 -11.92
N LYS A 513 18.40 -6.52 -10.73
CA LYS A 513 17.51 -7.63 -10.39
C LYS A 513 16.04 -7.17 -10.41
N ASP A 514 15.74 -6.02 -9.81
CA ASP A 514 14.36 -5.49 -9.80
C ASP A 514 13.92 -5.03 -11.21
N ASP A 515 14.82 -4.46 -12.02
CA ASP A 515 14.52 -4.13 -13.43
C ASP A 515 14.12 -5.36 -14.26
N ALA A 516 14.76 -6.51 -14.04
CA ALA A 516 14.38 -7.75 -14.73
C ALA A 516 12.95 -8.17 -14.38
N ALA A 517 12.60 -8.10 -13.09
CA ALA A 517 11.26 -8.39 -12.59
C ALA A 517 10.20 -7.41 -13.09
N ILE A 518 10.54 -6.12 -13.18
CA ILE A 518 9.69 -5.10 -13.83
C ILE A 518 9.44 -5.46 -15.29
N GLY A 519 10.47 -5.94 -16.00
CA GLY A 519 10.35 -6.43 -17.37
C GLY A 519 9.30 -7.53 -17.54
N GLU A 520 9.19 -8.46 -16.58
CA GLU A 520 8.17 -9.51 -16.60
C GLU A 520 6.74 -8.94 -16.50
N LEU A 521 6.53 -7.95 -15.62
CA LEU A 521 5.24 -7.28 -15.47
C LEU A 521 4.85 -6.51 -16.74
N LEU A 522 5.79 -5.77 -17.34
CA LEU A 522 5.57 -5.04 -18.58
C LEU A 522 5.25 -6.00 -19.74
N ALA A 523 5.97 -7.12 -19.85
CA ALA A 523 5.71 -8.16 -20.84
C ALA A 523 4.32 -8.81 -20.64
N ALA A 524 3.88 -8.98 -19.40
CA ALA A 524 2.54 -9.48 -19.11
C ALA A 524 1.44 -8.51 -19.56
N LEU A 525 1.62 -7.19 -19.40
CA LEU A 525 0.67 -6.21 -19.92
C LEU A 525 0.51 -6.32 -21.44
N VAL A 526 1.60 -6.58 -22.17
CA VAL A 526 1.55 -6.84 -23.63
C VAL A 526 0.83 -8.15 -23.91
N ARG A 527 1.25 -9.25 -23.27
CA ARG A 527 0.68 -10.60 -23.47
C ARG A 527 -0.83 -10.65 -23.21
N LEU A 528 -1.31 -9.89 -22.23
CA LEU A 528 -2.71 -9.85 -21.81
C LEU A 528 -3.55 -8.80 -22.55
N GLY A 529 -2.99 -8.04 -23.50
CA GLY A 529 -3.70 -6.95 -24.18
C GLY A 529 -4.13 -5.83 -23.22
N LEU A 530 -3.31 -5.56 -22.21
CA LEU A 530 -3.53 -4.52 -21.19
C LEU A 530 -2.69 -3.25 -21.44
N LYS A 531 -1.64 -3.31 -22.26
CA LYS A 531 -0.69 -2.21 -22.49
C LYS A 531 -1.37 -0.86 -22.78
N ASP A 532 -2.27 -0.82 -23.77
CA ASP A 532 -2.90 0.43 -24.20
C ASP A 532 -3.98 0.96 -23.24
N ARG A 533 -4.32 0.17 -22.21
CA ARG A 533 -5.33 0.51 -21.21
C ARG A 533 -4.80 0.50 -19.78
N THR A 534 -3.47 0.57 -19.59
CA THR A 534 -2.85 0.56 -18.26
C THR A 534 -1.82 1.68 -18.15
N LEU A 535 -2.04 2.61 -17.23
CA LEU A 535 -1.03 3.56 -16.81
C LEU A 535 0.02 2.83 -15.98
N VAL A 536 1.26 2.84 -16.45
CA VAL A 536 2.41 2.38 -15.68
C VAL A 536 3.07 3.57 -15.00
N VAL A 537 3.25 3.48 -13.70
CA VAL A 537 4.00 4.43 -12.86
C VAL A 537 5.17 3.69 -12.26
N VAL A 538 6.40 4.16 -12.46
CA VAL A 538 7.59 3.65 -11.75
C VAL A 538 8.19 4.79 -10.94
N THR A 539 8.46 4.54 -9.66
CA THR A 539 9.10 5.51 -8.75
C THR A 539 9.91 4.82 -7.65
N ALA A 540 10.57 5.62 -6.82
CA ALA A 540 11.04 5.23 -5.50
C ALA A 540 10.35 6.05 -4.41
N ASP A 541 10.36 5.55 -3.18
CA ASP A 541 9.91 6.23 -1.96
C ASP A 541 10.97 7.15 -1.36
N HIS A 542 12.24 6.82 -1.56
CA HIS A 542 13.42 7.65 -1.32
C HIS A 542 14.61 7.09 -2.11
N GLY A 543 15.77 7.74 -2.01
CA GLY A 543 17.06 7.26 -2.49
C GLY A 543 17.91 6.67 -1.37
N GLU A 544 19.22 6.60 -1.60
CA GLU A 544 20.20 6.04 -0.67
C GLU A 544 21.41 6.96 -0.57
N THR A 545 21.87 7.20 0.67
CA THR A 545 23.07 8.00 0.91
C THR A 545 24.32 7.13 0.66
N LEU A 546 25.02 7.31 -0.46
CA LEU A 546 26.15 6.44 -0.84
C LEU A 546 27.51 7.14 -0.71
N SER A 547 27.51 8.47 -0.73
CA SER A 547 28.71 9.29 -0.71
C SER A 547 29.42 9.24 0.66
N SER A 548 30.73 8.95 0.70
CA SER A 548 31.51 9.10 1.93
C SER A 548 31.64 10.55 2.43
N ALA A 549 31.36 11.54 1.57
CA ALA A 549 31.37 12.94 1.96
C ALA A 549 30.18 13.33 2.86
N HIS A 550 29.08 12.58 2.79
CA HIS A 550 27.92 12.79 3.66
C HIS A 550 28.11 11.98 4.95
N VAL A 551 28.77 12.62 5.91
CA VAL A 551 29.08 12.05 7.22
C VAL A 551 28.05 12.48 8.26
N GLY A 552 27.81 11.61 9.23
CA GLY A 552 26.81 11.85 10.27
C GLY A 552 26.28 10.54 10.81
N LYS A 553 25.41 10.61 11.80
CA LYS A 553 24.71 9.45 12.35
C LYS A 553 23.22 9.76 12.47
N SER A 554 22.39 8.73 12.28
CA SER A 554 20.98 8.77 12.62
C SER A 554 20.79 8.83 14.13
N ASN A 555 19.56 9.09 14.56
CA ASN A 555 19.17 9.13 15.98
C ASN A 555 19.44 7.84 16.74
N ASP A 556 19.51 6.71 16.01
CA ASP A 556 19.78 5.39 16.57
C ASP A 556 21.28 5.02 16.48
N GLY A 557 22.15 6.00 16.19
CA GLY A 557 23.61 5.88 16.21
C GLY A 557 24.24 5.30 14.94
N ILE A 558 23.44 5.00 13.91
CA ILE A 558 23.87 4.37 12.66
C ILE A 558 24.46 5.43 11.72
N PRO A 559 25.62 5.22 11.08
CA PRO A 559 26.14 6.13 10.07
C PRO A 559 25.10 6.45 8.99
N ILE A 560 25.02 7.71 8.54
CA ILE A 560 24.05 8.08 7.49
C ILE A 560 24.42 7.53 6.11
N ARG A 561 25.68 7.14 5.87
CA ARG A 561 26.10 6.46 4.65
C ARG A 561 25.61 5.01 4.67
N PHE A 562 25.03 4.55 3.56
CA PHE A 562 24.24 3.33 3.42
C PHE A 562 23.02 3.33 4.36
N HIS A 563 22.41 4.50 4.50
CA HIS A 563 21.20 4.75 5.27
C HIS A 563 20.45 5.95 4.66
N HIS A 564 19.17 6.11 5.02
CA HIS A 564 18.30 7.10 4.37
C HIS A 564 17.39 7.85 5.36
N SER A 565 17.14 7.31 6.56
CA SER A 565 16.11 7.91 7.42
C SER A 565 16.49 9.18 8.19
N ALA A 566 17.76 9.60 8.16
CA ALA A 566 18.26 10.78 8.89
C ALA A 566 19.13 11.72 8.02
N SER A 567 18.97 11.66 6.70
CA SER A 567 19.64 12.52 5.74
C SER A 567 18.64 13.01 4.69
N ASN A 568 18.74 14.30 4.34
CA ASN A 568 17.88 14.89 3.33
C ASN A 568 18.64 15.32 2.08
N PHE A 569 19.90 14.88 1.90
CA PHE A 569 20.69 15.14 0.70
C PHE A 569 19.96 14.68 -0.57
N GLU A 570 20.29 15.25 -1.73
CA GLU A 570 19.72 14.89 -3.03
C GLU A 570 19.91 13.40 -3.33
N GLU A 571 21.00 12.76 -2.91
CA GLU A 571 21.14 11.31 -3.11
C GLU A 571 20.14 10.45 -2.32
N THR A 572 19.64 10.97 -1.20
CA THR A 572 18.62 10.32 -0.36
C THR A 572 17.20 10.68 -0.80
N THR A 573 17.01 11.78 -1.52
CA THR A 573 15.68 12.34 -1.75
C THR A 573 15.31 12.44 -3.22
N ARG A 574 16.27 12.54 -4.14
CA ARG A 574 16.02 12.52 -5.59
C ARG A 574 15.67 11.09 -6.01
N VAL A 575 14.49 10.92 -6.61
CA VAL A 575 13.93 9.61 -6.97
C VAL A 575 13.61 9.56 -8.47
N PRO A 576 13.57 8.39 -9.11
CA PRO A 576 13.02 8.27 -10.46
C PRO A 576 11.51 8.50 -10.44
N ILE A 577 10.95 9.14 -11.48
CA ILE A 577 9.52 9.07 -11.80
C ILE A 577 9.41 8.83 -13.30
N VAL A 578 8.78 7.72 -13.69
CA VAL A 578 8.48 7.36 -15.08
C VAL A 578 6.98 7.10 -15.20
N LEU A 579 6.34 7.76 -16.18
CA LEU A 579 4.93 7.57 -16.51
C LEU A 579 4.81 7.05 -17.94
N SER A 580 4.05 5.97 -18.15
CA SER A 580 3.78 5.45 -19.49
C SER A 580 2.30 5.08 -19.63
N LEU A 581 1.65 5.66 -20.64
CA LEU A 581 0.31 5.31 -21.08
C LEU A 581 0.16 5.74 -22.55
N PRO A 582 0.16 4.78 -23.51
CA PRO A 582 0.05 5.08 -24.92
C PRO A 582 -1.14 5.99 -25.25
N GLY A 583 -0.89 7.05 -26.04
CA GLY A 583 -1.92 8.00 -26.47
C GLY A 583 -2.30 9.08 -25.45
N VAL A 584 -1.87 8.98 -24.19
CA VAL A 584 -2.18 9.96 -23.13
C VAL A 584 -0.94 10.65 -22.60
N VAL A 585 0.09 9.87 -22.24
CA VAL A 585 1.38 10.37 -21.77
C VAL A 585 2.35 10.38 -22.96
N PRO A 586 2.99 11.52 -23.30
CA PRO A 586 3.92 11.59 -24.42
C PRO A 586 5.12 10.64 -24.24
N ALA A 587 5.43 9.88 -25.29
CA ALA A 587 6.56 8.96 -25.33
C ALA A 587 7.88 9.69 -25.59
N GLY A 588 8.98 9.16 -25.04
CA GLY A 588 10.35 9.63 -25.26
C GLY A 588 10.62 11.03 -24.71
N LYS A 589 9.81 11.51 -23.77
CA LYS A 589 9.94 12.86 -23.23
C LYS A 589 10.70 12.87 -21.91
N ALA A 590 11.58 13.85 -21.75
CA ALA A 590 12.15 14.20 -20.45
C ALA A 590 11.60 15.56 -19.97
N VAL A 591 11.21 15.63 -18.70
CA VAL A 591 10.76 16.84 -18.02
C VAL A 591 11.82 17.26 -17.01
N ASP A 592 12.37 18.46 -17.21
CA ASP A 592 13.40 19.05 -16.32
C ASP A 592 12.79 19.92 -15.22
N ALA A 593 11.48 20.22 -15.31
CA ALA A 593 10.77 20.92 -14.24
C ALA A 593 10.81 20.08 -12.95
N ARG A 594 11.00 20.75 -11.81
CA ARG A 594 10.99 20.08 -10.51
C ARG A 594 9.62 19.52 -10.21
N VAL A 595 9.57 18.28 -9.75
CA VAL A 595 8.34 17.61 -9.31
C VAL A 595 8.58 16.90 -7.98
N ARG A 596 7.51 16.55 -7.28
CA ARG A 596 7.54 15.94 -5.96
C ARG A 596 6.85 14.59 -5.99
N SER A 597 7.21 13.68 -5.08
CA SER A 597 6.46 12.43 -4.94
C SER A 597 4.97 12.67 -4.59
N THR A 598 4.65 13.76 -3.89
CA THR A 598 3.24 14.17 -3.64
C THR A 598 2.46 14.54 -4.90
N ASP A 599 3.14 14.84 -6.02
CA ASP A 599 2.48 15.17 -7.28
C ASP A 599 1.99 13.90 -8.05
N ILE A 600 2.44 12.70 -7.65
CA ILE A 600 2.13 11.46 -8.39
C ILE A 600 0.64 11.10 -8.27
N ALA A 601 0.09 11.01 -7.05
CA ALA A 601 -1.33 10.70 -6.86
C ALA A 601 -2.29 11.65 -7.61
N PRO A 602 -2.17 12.99 -7.54
CA PRO A 602 -3.02 13.88 -8.32
C PRO A 602 -2.78 13.77 -9.83
N THR A 603 -1.56 13.45 -10.29
CA THR A 603 -1.30 13.16 -11.71
C THR A 603 -2.03 11.91 -12.18
N VAL A 604 -2.02 10.84 -11.38
CA VAL A 604 -2.76 9.61 -11.68
C VAL A 604 -4.25 9.90 -11.74
N LEU A 605 -4.81 10.66 -10.79
CA LEU A 605 -6.22 11.02 -10.80
C LEU A 605 -6.60 11.85 -12.04
N ASP A 606 -5.79 12.83 -12.43
CA ASP A 606 -5.99 13.63 -13.65
C ASP A 606 -6.01 12.75 -14.92
N ILE A 607 -5.05 11.81 -15.05
CA ILE A 607 -5.02 10.84 -16.16
C ILE A 607 -6.29 9.97 -16.19
N LEU A 608 -6.82 9.60 -15.02
CA LEU A 608 -8.05 8.82 -14.91
C LEU A 608 -9.32 9.67 -15.06
N GLY A 609 -9.22 10.99 -15.22
CA GLY A 609 -10.36 11.91 -15.29
C GLY A 609 -11.11 12.04 -13.96
N LEU A 610 -10.38 11.92 -12.84
CA LEU A 610 -10.92 11.95 -11.49
C LEU A 610 -10.43 13.19 -10.73
N GLU A 611 -11.32 13.79 -9.95
CA GLU A 611 -10.98 14.94 -9.11
C GLU A 611 -10.07 14.54 -7.93
N PRO A 612 -8.97 15.28 -7.67
CA PRO A 612 -8.13 15.07 -6.50
C PRO A 612 -8.87 15.41 -5.21
N HIS A 613 -8.47 14.76 -4.11
CA HIS A 613 -9.01 15.07 -2.80
C HIS A 613 -8.57 16.48 -2.35
N PRO A 614 -9.41 17.31 -1.73
CA PRO A 614 -9.05 18.69 -1.35
C PRO A 614 -7.88 18.83 -0.36
N LYS A 615 -7.48 17.75 0.30
CA LYS A 615 -6.32 17.68 1.20
C LYS A 615 -5.02 17.30 0.51
N MET A 616 -5.04 16.96 -0.78
CA MET A 616 -3.81 16.77 -1.56
C MET A 616 -3.13 18.13 -1.73
N SER A 617 -1.84 18.22 -1.37
CA SER A 617 -1.01 19.40 -1.58
C SER A 617 -0.17 19.31 -2.87
N GLY A 618 -0.06 18.10 -3.43
CA GLY A 618 0.48 17.86 -4.76
C GLY A 618 -0.41 18.42 -5.87
N ALA A 619 0.18 18.61 -7.05
CA ALA A 619 -0.50 19.06 -8.26
C ALA A 619 -0.20 18.12 -9.43
N SER A 620 -1.16 17.92 -10.32
CA SER A 620 -0.93 17.09 -11.51
C SER A 620 0.23 17.62 -12.36
N THR A 621 1.08 16.70 -12.79
CA THR A 621 2.23 16.94 -13.68
C THR A 621 1.92 16.61 -15.13
N LEU A 622 0.69 16.16 -15.44
CA LEU A 622 0.30 15.77 -16.81
C LEU A 622 0.49 16.94 -17.78
N GLY A 623 0.22 18.17 -17.36
CA GLY A 623 0.51 19.39 -18.13
C GLY A 623 1.98 19.52 -18.51
N LEU A 624 2.90 19.25 -17.57
CA LEU A 624 4.36 19.27 -17.82
C LEU A 624 4.76 18.21 -18.84
N THR A 625 4.17 17.02 -18.78
CA THR A 625 4.40 15.98 -19.81
C THR A 625 3.94 16.47 -21.20
N LYS A 626 2.99 17.39 -21.28
CA LYS A 626 2.50 18.00 -22.54
C LYS A 626 3.20 19.32 -22.91
N GLY A 627 4.19 19.75 -22.12
CA GLY A 627 5.03 20.92 -22.40
C GLY A 627 4.47 22.24 -21.88
N GLN A 628 3.44 22.17 -21.03
CA GLN A 628 2.94 23.34 -20.32
C GLN A 628 3.97 23.76 -19.28
N ALA A 629 4.19 25.06 -19.14
CA ALA A 629 5.06 25.60 -18.10
C ALA A 629 4.31 25.64 -16.75
N GLU A 630 5.05 25.44 -15.66
CA GLU A 630 4.53 25.81 -14.34
C GLU A 630 4.42 27.34 -14.26
N PRO A 631 3.32 27.87 -13.70
CA PRO A 631 3.17 29.31 -13.51
C PRO A 631 4.14 29.85 -12.44
N GLU A 632 4.55 29.03 -11.47
CA GLU A 632 5.41 29.42 -10.37
C GLU A 632 6.49 28.36 -10.07
N ALA A 633 7.61 28.81 -9.50
CA ALA A 633 8.67 27.91 -9.06
C ALA A 633 8.19 27.07 -7.86
N ARG A 634 8.23 25.75 -8.00
CA ARG A 634 7.81 24.80 -6.97
C ARG A 634 8.74 24.86 -5.75
N VAL A 635 8.14 24.96 -4.57
CA VAL A 635 8.81 24.72 -3.29
C VAL A 635 8.73 23.22 -2.99
N VAL A 636 9.89 22.61 -2.76
CA VAL A 636 10.00 21.19 -2.42
C VAL A 636 10.44 21.11 -0.96
N VAL A 637 9.68 20.36 -0.15
CA VAL A 637 10.02 20.09 1.25
C VAL A 637 10.11 18.60 1.46
N THR A 638 11.18 18.17 2.12
CA THR A 638 11.41 16.78 2.48
C THR A 638 11.48 16.62 4.00
N GLU A 639 10.89 15.55 4.51
CA GLU A 639 10.85 15.20 5.93
C GLU A 639 11.61 13.90 6.21
N GLY A 640 12.40 13.87 7.28
CA GLY A 640 13.09 12.68 7.75
C GLY A 640 12.92 12.48 9.26
N ARG A 641 13.72 11.58 9.84
CA ARG A 641 13.76 11.35 11.28
C ARG A 641 14.70 12.35 11.93
N GLY A 642 14.13 13.44 12.45
CA GLY A 642 14.92 14.53 13.04
C GLY A 642 15.57 15.43 11.98
N THR A 643 15.16 15.33 10.72
CA THR A 643 15.66 16.17 9.62
C THR A 643 14.51 16.76 8.81
N ARG A 644 14.71 17.97 8.29
CA ARG A 644 13.82 18.61 7.32
C ARG A 644 14.67 19.37 6.31
N SER A 645 14.19 19.48 5.08
CA SER A 645 14.84 20.34 4.09
C SER A 645 13.86 21.08 3.21
N ILE A 646 14.34 22.15 2.58
CA ILE A 646 13.63 22.88 1.56
C ILE A 646 14.55 23.12 0.36
N LEU A 647 14.05 22.85 -0.84
CA LEU A 647 14.68 23.17 -2.10
C LEU A 647 13.85 24.26 -2.81
N PHE A 648 14.47 25.40 -3.07
CA PHE A 648 13.88 26.54 -3.76
C PHE A 648 14.94 27.33 -4.54
N GLY A 649 14.71 27.58 -5.83
CA GLY A 649 15.79 28.10 -6.70
C GLY A 649 16.99 27.15 -6.69
N PRO A 650 18.25 27.60 -6.80
CA PRO A 650 19.40 26.70 -6.73
C PRO A 650 19.67 26.17 -5.31
N TRP A 651 19.02 26.74 -4.29
CA TRP A 651 19.36 26.52 -2.89
C TRP A 651 18.68 25.28 -2.34
N HIS A 652 19.47 24.43 -1.69
CA HIS A 652 18.98 23.34 -0.85
C HIS A 652 19.42 23.58 0.59
N PHE A 653 18.45 23.76 1.47
CA PHE A 653 18.66 24.06 2.88
C PHE A 653 18.20 22.89 3.74
N VAL A 654 19.10 22.33 4.53
CA VAL A 654 18.87 21.15 5.38
C VAL A 654 18.97 21.55 6.84
N VAL A 655 18.01 21.12 7.64
CA VAL A 655 17.95 21.34 9.09
C VAL A 655 17.92 19.99 9.79
N HIS A 656 18.87 19.79 10.68
CA HIS A 656 18.91 18.69 11.63
C HIS A 656 18.42 19.22 12.98
N ASP A 657 17.36 18.63 13.52
CA ASP A 657 16.81 18.96 14.82
C ASP A 657 17.79 18.49 15.93
N ALA A 658 17.84 19.22 17.05
CA ALA A 658 18.60 18.77 18.22
C ALA A 658 17.93 17.53 18.85
N GLU A 659 18.73 16.56 19.30
CA GLU A 659 18.21 15.33 19.90
C GLU A 659 19.08 14.86 21.07
N ALA A 660 18.43 14.51 22.19
CA ALA A 660 19.12 13.86 23.30
C ALA A 660 19.47 12.40 22.93
N SER A 661 20.63 11.92 23.38
CA SER A 661 21.00 10.51 23.23
C SER A 661 20.03 9.61 23.99
N LYS A 662 19.55 8.54 23.34
CA LYS A 662 18.73 7.51 24.01
C LYS A 662 19.52 6.72 25.06
N ASP A 663 20.84 6.57 24.86
CA ASP A 663 21.71 5.78 25.74
C ASP A 663 22.53 6.62 26.73
N GLY A 664 22.14 7.89 26.96
CA GLY A 664 22.82 8.79 27.91
C GLY A 664 24.19 9.33 27.46
N GLY A 665 24.61 9.07 26.22
CA GLY A 665 25.78 9.70 25.59
C GLY A 665 25.53 11.16 25.14
N PRO A 666 26.49 11.81 24.45
CA PRO A 666 26.26 13.12 23.86
C PRO A 666 25.18 13.02 22.77
N GLY A 667 24.14 13.85 22.89
CA GLY A 667 23.10 13.99 21.87
C GLY A 667 23.57 14.71 20.61
N PHE A 668 22.70 14.84 19.62
CA PHE A 668 22.93 15.63 18.41
C PHE A 668 22.57 17.09 18.66
N ALA A 669 23.49 18.01 18.39
CA ALA A 669 23.18 19.43 18.36
C ALA A 669 22.38 19.76 17.08
N ALA A 670 21.51 20.76 17.15
CA ALA A 670 20.87 21.27 15.95
C ALA A 670 21.95 21.78 14.98
N HIS A 671 21.81 21.46 13.71
CA HIS A 671 22.73 21.86 12.67
C HIS A 671 21.95 22.26 11.40
N GLU A 672 22.42 23.30 10.74
CA GLU A 672 21.85 23.82 9.51
C GLU A 672 22.93 23.84 8.45
N SER A 673 22.61 23.33 7.26
CA SER A 673 23.51 23.31 6.11
C SER A 673 22.80 23.93 4.90
N LEU A 674 23.56 24.59 4.03
CA LEU A 674 23.05 25.22 2.82
C LEU A 674 23.94 24.89 1.63
N PHE A 675 23.34 24.42 0.54
CA PHE A 675 24.05 24.07 -0.69
C PHE A 675 23.48 24.82 -1.88
N ASP A 676 24.34 25.19 -2.83
CA ASP A 676 23.97 25.68 -4.16
C ASP A 676 24.03 24.50 -5.14
N LEU A 677 22.89 23.88 -5.46
CA LEU A 677 22.85 22.72 -6.36
C LEU A 677 23.20 23.03 -7.81
N ALA A 678 23.28 24.30 -8.21
CA ALA A 678 23.73 24.68 -9.54
C ALA A 678 25.27 24.63 -9.64
N ALA A 679 25.97 25.07 -8.59
CA ALA A 679 27.43 25.05 -8.51
C ALA A 679 28.00 23.77 -7.90
N ASP A 680 27.26 23.17 -6.96
CA ASP A 680 27.64 21.99 -6.19
C ASP A 680 26.48 20.96 -6.14
N PRO A 681 26.20 20.24 -7.25
CA PRO A 681 25.13 19.26 -7.30
C PRO A 681 25.37 18.02 -6.42
N GLY A 682 26.56 17.90 -5.82
CA GLY A 682 26.97 16.80 -4.94
C GLY A 682 27.00 17.19 -3.46
N GLU A 683 26.55 18.40 -3.11
CA GLU A 683 26.36 18.90 -1.74
C GLU A 683 27.61 18.75 -0.85
N ARG A 684 28.76 19.10 -1.43
CA ARG A 684 30.09 18.99 -0.84
C ARG A 684 30.49 20.23 -0.03
N HIS A 685 29.93 21.39 -0.35
CA HIS A 685 30.37 22.67 0.18
C HIS A 685 29.22 23.38 0.90
N ASP A 686 29.23 23.28 2.24
CA ASP A 686 28.26 23.96 3.09
C ASP A 686 28.50 25.47 3.12
N LEU A 687 27.51 26.23 2.68
CA LEU A 687 27.47 27.68 2.60
C LEU A 687 26.73 28.33 3.77
N ALA A 688 26.22 27.57 4.75
CA ALA A 688 25.40 28.12 5.82
C ALA A 688 26.14 29.22 6.62
N GLY A 689 27.45 29.06 6.83
CA GLY A 689 28.29 30.04 7.52
C GLY A 689 28.65 31.28 6.70
N SER A 690 28.62 31.21 5.37
CA SER A 690 29.01 32.32 4.47
C SER A 690 27.81 33.04 3.84
N ARG A 691 26.62 32.44 3.86
CA ARG A 691 25.39 32.93 3.24
C ARG A 691 24.22 33.02 4.22
N ALA A 692 24.43 33.73 5.33
CA ALA A 692 23.42 33.93 6.38
C ALA A 692 22.13 34.61 5.87
N ASP A 693 22.23 35.43 4.82
CA ASP A 693 21.11 36.04 4.11
C ASP A 693 20.18 34.98 3.49
N VAL A 694 20.76 34.02 2.78
CA VAL A 694 20.03 32.92 2.13
C VAL A 694 19.49 31.95 3.17
N VAL A 695 20.26 31.63 4.21
CA VAL A 695 19.78 30.80 5.32
C VAL A 695 18.54 31.40 5.96
N ALA A 696 18.53 32.72 6.23
CA ALA A 696 17.38 33.38 6.81
C ALA A 696 16.14 33.30 5.89
N GLU A 697 16.32 33.49 4.58
CA GLU A 697 15.25 33.34 3.59
C GLU A 697 14.71 31.91 3.56
N MET A 698 15.59 30.91 3.41
CA MET A 698 15.21 29.50 3.30
C MET A 698 14.57 29.00 4.57
N ARG A 699 15.05 29.42 5.76
CA ARG A 699 14.41 29.12 7.05
C ARG A 699 12.99 29.70 7.12
N ALA A 700 12.79 30.94 6.67
CA ALA A 700 11.46 31.55 6.64
C ALA A 700 10.51 30.81 5.67
N ARG A 701 11.01 30.40 4.49
CA ARG A 701 10.25 29.60 3.52
C ARG A 701 9.89 28.23 4.07
N LEU A 702 10.84 27.52 4.70
CA LEU A 702 10.59 26.22 5.34
C LEU A 702 9.54 26.35 6.43
N ALA A 703 9.68 27.34 7.32
CA ALA A 703 8.69 27.60 8.36
C ALA A 703 7.29 27.90 7.79
N SER A 704 7.21 28.68 6.70
CA SER A 704 5.93 28.94 6.01
C SER A 704 5.35 27.67 5.39
N ALA A 705 6.17 26.86 4.72
CA ALA A 705 5.75 25.63 4.07
C ALA A 705 5.26 24.58 5.09
N LEU A 706 5.78 24.60 6.31
CA LEU A 706 5.33 23.74 7.42
C LEU A 706 4.07 24.30 8.12
N LYS A 707 3.83 25.63 8.08
CA LYS A 707 2.63 26.27 8.67
C LYS A 707 1.39 26.19 7.79
N ASN A 708 1.55 26.05 6.47
CA ASN A 708 0.43 25.85 5.52
C ASN A 708 -0.24 24.46 5.63
N VAL A 709 0.10 23.70 6.67
CA VAL A 709 -0.65 22.53 7.13
C VAL A 709 -1.90 23.04 7.86
N ALA A 710 -3.06 23.00 7.20
CA ALA A 710 -4.30 23.03 7.97
C ALA A 710 -4.30 21.79 8.88
N PRO A 711 -4.44 21.92 10.21
CA PRO A 711 -4.62 20.76 11.07
C PRO A 711 -5.82 19.96 10.56
N ALA A 712 -5.66 18.65 10.39
CA ALA A 712 -6.77 17.75 10.12
C ALA A 712 -7.87 18.01 11.17
N GLY A 713 -9.00 18.57 10.73
CA GLY A 713 -10.12 18.94 11.61
C GLY A 713 -10.44 20.44 11.75
N SER A 714 -9.73 21.35 11.07
CA SER A 714 -10.19 22.75 10.98
C SER A 714 -11.24 22.90 9.86
N VAL A 715 -12.46 23.26 10.24
CA VAL A 715 -13.57 23.55 9.31
C VAL A 715 -13.15 24.71 8.42
N ALA A 716 -13.01 24.45 7.11
CA ALA A 716 -12.71 25.49 6.14
C ALA A 716 -13.81 26.57 6.14
N ALA A 717 -13.40 27.84 6.18
CA ALA A 717 -14.30 28.96 5.95
C ALA A 717 -14.98 28.81 4.57
N PRO A 718 -16.26 29.19 4.42
CA PRO A 718 -17.03 28.84 3.23
C PRO A 718 -16.52 29.57 2.00
N VAL A 719 -16.11 28.80 0.99
CA VAL A 719 -15.88 29.26 -0.37
C VAL A 719 -17.19 29.84 -0.92
N LYS A 720 -17.18 31.13 -1.30
CA LYS A 720 -18.31 31.78 -1.98
C LYS A 720 -18.59 31.06 -3.31
N ARG A 721 -19.59 30.18 -3.33
CA ARG A 721 -20.12 29.59 -4.58
C ARG A 721 -20.76 30.69 -5.43
N ARG A 722 -20.29 30.85 -6.68
CA ARG A 722 -21.08 31.49 -7.74
C ARG A 722 -22.32 30.62 -7.98
N SER A 723 -23.50 31.20 -7.81
CA SER A 723 -24.77 30.51 -8.02
C SER A 723 -25.03 30.29 -9.51
N SER A 724 -24.95 29.04 -9.97
CA SER A 724 -25.64 28.59 -11.18
C SER A 724 -27.05 28.16 -10.79
N ARG A 725 -28.07 28.92 -11.24
CA ARG A 725 -29.48 28.52 -11.14
C ARG A 725 -29.76 27.44 -12.19
N THR A 726 -29.99 26.21 -11.74
CA THR A 726 -30.73 25.20 -12.50
C THR A 726 -32.20 25.27 -12.09
N SER A 727 -33.06 25.54 -13.07
CA SER A 727 -34.51 25.52 -12.96
C SER A 727 -35.04 24.09 -13.07
N THR A 728 -35.84 23.65 -12.10
CA THR A 728 -36.70 22.46 -12.20
C THR A 728 -38.12 22.87 -12.64
N PRO A 729 -38.79 22.10 -13.51
CA PRO A 729 -40.16 22.38 -13.95
C PRO A 729 -41.18 21.67 -13.05
N GLY A 730 -42.27 22.35 -12.70
CA GLY A 730 -43.36 21.72 -11.94
C GLY A 730 -44.60 22.60 -11.77
N SER A 731 -45.71 22.05 -12.27
CA SER A 731 -47.14 22.32 -12.02
C SER A 731 -47.76 23.68 -12.36
N ARG A 732 -48.71 23.58 -13.31
CA ARG A 732 -49.74 24.54 -13.69
C ARG A 732 -50.75 24.76 -12.56
N GLY A 733 -51.19 26.01 -12.41
CA GLY A 733 -52.45 26.42 -11.80
C GLY A 733 -52.72 27.88 -12.19
N PRO A 734 -53.90 28.25 -12.73
CA PRO A 734 -54.14 29.56 -13.31
C PRO A 734 -54.63 30.54 -12.23
N GLU A 735 -54.25 31.82 -12.29
CA GLU A 735 -55.21 32.92 -12.37
C GLU A 735 -54.59 34.34 -12.33
N ARG A 736 -55.25 35.20 -13.10
CA ARG A 736 -55.42 36.66 -13.00
C ARG A 736 -54.23 37.60 -13.22
N ARG A 737 -54.23 38.12 -14.45
CA ARG A 737 -53.90 39.49 -14.87
C ARG A 737 -54.10 40.56 -13.77
N VAL A 738 -53.11 41.45 -13.63
CA VAL A 738 -53.31 42.91 -13.64
C VAL A 738 -52.10 43.58 -14.32
N ARG A 739 -52.40 44.53 -15.22
CA ARG A 739 -51.46 45.43 -15.92
C ARG A 739 -51.10 46.63 -15.04
N SER A 740 -49.85 47.09 -15.10
CA SER A 740 -49.45 48.50 -15.33
C SER A 740 -47.90 48.52 -15.34
N ALA A 741 -47.21 48.90 -16.42
CA ALA A 741 -47.10 50.19 -17.10
C ALA A 741 -46.19 51.19 -16.36
N ALA A 742 -45.26 51.73 -17.17
CA ALA A 742 -44.38 52.89 -16.97
C ALA A 742 -43.09 52.68 -16.16
N ALA A 743 -41.98 53.34 -16.45
CA ALA A 743 -41.40 53.93 -17.67
C ALA A 743 -40.08 54.58 -17.19
N SER A 744 -39.05 54.53 -18.03
CA SER A 744 -37.97 55.54 -18.09
C SER A 744 -37.00 55.58 -16.89
N ARG A 745 -35.78 56.09 -16.97
CA ARG A 745 -34.86 56.49 -18.03
C ARG A 745 -33.54 56.79 -17.31
N SER A 746 -32.42 56.43 -17.95
CA SER A 746 -31.18 57.20 -18.06
C SER A 746 -30.42 57.69 -16.80
N ARG A 747 -29.14 57.29 -16.73
CA ARG A 747 -27.90 58.13 -16.86
C ARG A 747 -26.81 57.50 -15.98
N ARG A 748 -25.72 56.96 -16.55
CA ARG A 748 -24.51 57.57 -17.15
C ARG A 748 -23.50 58.10 -16.13
N ALA A 749 -22.26 57.62 -16.30
CA ALA A 749 -20.96 58.11 -15.83
C ALA A 749 -20.67 57.91 -14.33
N ARG A 750 -19.49 57.41 -13.91
CA ARG A 750 -18.16 57.33 -14.53
C ARG A 750 -17.54 55.95 -14.36
#